data_AF-A0A4S1ZFI8-F1
#
_entry.id   AF-A0A4S1ZFI8-F1
#
_cell.length_a   1.000
_cell.length_b   1.000
_cell.length_c   1.000
_cell.angle_alpha   90.00
_cell.angle_beta   90.00
_cell.angle_gamma   90.00
#
_symmetry.space_group_name_H-M   'P 1'
#
loop_
_entity.id
_entity.type
_entity.pdbx_description
1 polymer ?
#
loop_
_entity_poly.entity_id
_entity_poly.type
_entity_poly.pdbx_seq_one_letter_code
_entity_poly.pdbx_strand_id
1 'polypeptide(L)'
;MKVLKFGGTSVGSVESILSLKQIVLNAAEEQPVVVVVSALGGITDKLIATSRLAVEGKDEWKQEFDAMVDRHHKMIDTIITDSRNREKLFNIVDALLEQLRSIYSGVYLIHDLSPKTQDAIVAYGERLSSQIVATLIEGAHWFDSREFIKTSSKNGKHILDSELTNKLVKKTFADLPRISLVPGFISMDKDNGETTNLGRGGSDYTASIIAAALGAEILEIWTDVDGFMTADPRVIPAAYTINQLSFIEAMELCNFGAKVIYPPTIYPVCVNNIPIRVKNTFNPQHPGTLIKQKVDDDNKPIKGISSIKGTTLITVTGLSMVGVIGVNRRIFTALAEQGISVFLVSQASSENSTSIGVQDTDAEHAVTVLNNEFAKEIETGAMFPMSAESGLATVAIVGENMKHTPGIAGKLFGALGRSGISIIACAQGASETNISFVVQEKYLRKSLNVIHDSFFLSEYKVLNIFICGVGTVGGKLIEQIRDQQEILKKHSRLNLNVVGIASSKKAIFSREGIDLNKYREQLDQAEPSNAKKMLEGILKMNIFNSVFVDCTASIEVAKLYQELLEHNVSVVACNKIAASSKYTNYKHLKETALAHGVKFRFETNVGAGLPIIGTINDLVHSGDRILRIEAVLSGTLNFIFNELSEEVPFSETVRLAHEKGYAEPDPRIDLSGMDVVRKLVILAREAGYKVEQDDVEKHLFVPDEYFEGSLETFWKRLPELDKEFEAERKVMEENNMRWRFVAKLDNGKTSVSLQKVPQEHPFYELAGSNNIVLLTTERYKEYPMLIQGYGAGASVTAAGVFANVMSIANI
;
A
#
# COMPACT_ATOMS: atom_id res chain seq x y z
N MET A 1 41.60 7.66 10.56
CA MET A 1 41.08 7.51 11.94
C MET A 1 39.57 7.40 11.88
N LYS A 2 38.93 6.68 12.80
CA LYS A 2 37.45 6.50 12.84
C LYS A 2 36.82 7.20 14.06
N VAL A 3 35.63 7.76 13.88
CA VAL A 3 34.79 8.21 15.01
C VAL A 3 33.62 7.26 15.18
N LEU A 4 33.46 6.72 16.38
CA LEU A 4 32.44 5.71 16.72
C LEU A 4 31.49 6.33 17.75
N LYS A 5 30.21 6.45 17.44
CA LYS A 5 29.20 6.91 18.39
C LYS A 5 28.33 5.75 18.85
N PHE A 6 28.13 5.60 20.16
CA PHE A 6 27.20 4.63 20.74
C PHE A 6 26.01 5.33 21.41
N GLY A 7 24.79 4.97 20.99
CA GLY A 7 23.55 5.49 21.58
C GLY A 7 23.19 4.88 22.94
N GLY A 8 22.17 5.43 23.59
CA GLY A 8 21.77 5.01 24.94
C GLY A 8 21.37 3.54 25.06
N THR A 9 20.78 2.95 24.02
CA THR A 9 20.50 1.50 23.96
C THR A 9 21.77 0.67 23.85
N SER A 10 22.80 1.18 23.17
CA SER A 10 24.11 0.54 23.01
C SER A 10 24.98 0.61 24.27
N VAL A 11 24.62 1.47 25.22
CA VAL A 11 25.22 1.52 26.57
C VAL A 11 24.21 1.15 27.67
N GLY A 12 23.04 0.60 27.32
CA GLY A 12 21.91 0.50 28.24
C GLY A 12 21.94 -0.75 29.13
N SER A 13 22.66 -1.79 28.71
CA SER A 13 22.71 -3.13 29.32
C SER A 13 24.15 -3.65 29.39
N VAL A 14 24.37 -4.66 30.24
CA VAL A 14 25.66 -5.35 30.36
C VAL A 14 26.09 -5.92 29.00
N GLU A 15 25.18 -6.61 28.31
CA GLU A 15 25.42 -7.18 26.98
C GLU A 15 25.85 -6.12 25.96
N SER A 16 25.12 -5.00 25.87
CA SER A 16 25.40 -3.94 24.89
C SER A 16 26.73 -3.24 25.16
N ILE A 17 27.07 -2.97 26.43
CA ILE A 17 28.36 -2.37 26.81
C ILE A 17 29.54 -3.33 26.52
N LEU A 18 29.38 -4.64 26.74
CA LEU A 18 30.41 -5.61 26.39
C LEU A 18 30.58 -5.73 24.86
N SER A 19 29.49 -5.67 24.10
CA SER A 19 29.55 -5.58 22.63
C SER A 19 30.27 -4.31 22.18
N LEU A 20 29.95 -3.15 22.76
CA LEU A 20 30.65 -1.89 22.54
C LEU A 20 32.15 -2.03 22.76
N LYS A 21 32.58 -2.62 23.89
CA LYS A 21 34.00 -2.88 24.18
C LYS A 21 34.66 -3.65 23.04
N GLN A 22 34.04 -4.73 22.57
CA GLN A 22 34.60 -5.54 21.49
C GLN A 22 34.70 -4.77 20.17
N ILE A 23 33.66 -4.00 19.82
CA ILE A 23 33.63 -3.17 18.61
C ILE A 23 34.77 -2.14 18.63
N VAL A 24 34.95 -1.44 19.75
CA VAL A 24 36.01 -0.43 19.91
C VAL A 24 37.39 -1.06 19.80
N LEU A 25 37.64 -2.17 20.50
CA LEU A 25 38.93 -2.85 20.47
C LEU A 25 39.29 -3.32 19.05
N ASN A 26 38.34 -3.94 18.34
CA ASN A 26 38.56 -4.38 16.96
C ASN A 26 38.89 -3.19 16.03
N ALA A 27 38.15 -2.08 16.14
CA ALA A 27 38.44 -0.90 15.34
C ALA A 27 39.80 -0.27 15.68
N ALA A 28 40.19 -0.35 16.96
CA ALA A 28 41.47 0.12 17.47
C ALA A 28 42.65 -0.80 17.11
N GLU A 29 42.46 -1.97 16.51
CA GLU A 29 43.58 -2.78 15.97
C GLU A 29 44.14 -2.19 14.68
N GLU A 30 43.27 -1.59 13.86
CA GLU A 30 43.66 -1.04 12.55
C GLU A 30 44.18 0.40 12.66
N GLN A 31 43.47 1.27 13.39
CA GLN A 31 43.75 2.71 13.41
C GLN A 31 43.28 3.39 14.71
N PRO A 32 43.71 4.63 15.01
CA PRO A 32 43.19 5.39 16.13
C PRO A 32 41.68 5.63 16.03
N VAL A 33 41.00 5.56 17.17
CA VAL A 33 39.54 5.72 17.27
C VAL A 33 39.14 6.74 18.34
N VAL A 34 38.15 7.57 18.01
CA VAL A 34 37.45 8.42 18.99
C VAL A 34 36.06 7.87 19.21
N VAL A 35 35.76 7.54 20.47
CA VAL A 35 34.51 6.94 20.90
C VAL A 35 33.67 8.00 21.60
N VAL A 36 32.44 8.21 21.12
CA VAL A 36 31.45 9.11 21.71
C VAL A 36 30.32 8.29 22.30
N VAL A 37 29.98 8.50 23.57
CA VAL A 37 28.90 7.75 24.24
C VAL A 37 27.80 8.67 24.73
N SER A 38 26.55 8.22 24.59
CA SER A 38 25.38 8.80 25.25
C SER A 38 25.25 8.30 26.70
N ALA A 39 24.34 8.91 27.47
CA ALA A 39 23.91 8.37 28.76
C ALA A 39 23.35 6.95 28.64
N LEU A 40 23.36 6.17 29.74
CA LEU A 40 22.74 4.85 29.77
C LEU A 40 21.25 4.96 29.37
N GLY A 41 20.72 3.99 28.62
CA GLY A 41 19.36 4.05 28.07
C GLY A 41 18.29 4.43 29.11
N GLY A 42 17.56 5.51 28.84
CA GLY A 42 16.49 6.03 29.71
C GLY A 42 16.95 6.93 30.87
N ILE A 43 18.26 7.11 31.10
CA ILE A 43 18.74 7.97 32.20
C ILE A 43 18.44 9.45 31.95
N THR A 44 18.61 9.97 30.72
CA THR A 44 18.33 11.39 30.43
C THR A 44 16.87 11.76 30.70
N ASP A 45 15.93 10.92 30.28
CA ASP A 45 14.50 11.13 30.55
C ASP A 45 14.22 11.05 32.05
N LYS A 46 14.89 10.13 32.75
CA LYS A 46 14.78 10.00 34.21
C LYS A 46 15.33 11.23 34.94
N LEU A 47 16.47 11.77 34.52
CA LEU A 47 17.06 13.00 35.07
C LEU A 47 16.09 14.19 34.95
N ILE A 48 15.43 14.32 33.80
CA ILE A 48 14.40 15.34 33.56
C ILE A 48 13.17 15.10 34.45
N ALA A 49 12.66 13.88 34.50
CA ALA A 49 11.49 13.55 35.33
C ALA A 49 11.75 13.80 36.81
N THR A 50 12.91 13.37 37.33
CA THR A 50 13.33 13.61 38.71
C THR A 50 13.48 15.10 39.00
N SER A 51 13.96 15.91 38.05
CA SER A 51 14.04 17.38 38.22
C SER A 51 12.68 18.04 38.37
N ARG A 52 11.65 17.51 37.67
CA ARG A 52 10.27 17.98 37.79
C ARG A 52 9.66 17.62 39.15
N LEU A 53 9.91 16.39 39.63
CA LEU A 53 9.49 16.00 40.98
C LEU A 53 10.14 16.90 42.04
N ALA A 54 11.44 17.19 41.91
CA ALA A 54 12.15 18.06 42.83
C ALA A 54 11.55 19.47 42.84
N VAL A 55 11.36 20.11 41.69
CA VAL A 55 10.83 21.50 41.64
C VAL A 55 9.39 21.59 42.16
N GLU A 56 8.58 20.55 41.96
CA GLU A 56 7.22 20.43 42.49
C GLU A 56 7.17 20.16 44.00
N GLY A 57 8.31 19.98 44.67
CA GLY A 57 8.38 19.71 46.11
C GLY A 57 7.98 18.29 46.51
N LYS A 58 8.02 17.34 45.58
CA LYS A 58 7.63 15.94 45.78
C LYS A 58 8.81 15.09 46.25
N ASP A 59 8.73 14.53 47.45
CA ASP A 59 9.80 13.71 48.06
C ASP A 59 10.19 12.46 47.23
N GLU A 60 9.32 12.04 46.33
CA GLU A 60 9.51 10.95 45.37
C GLU A 60 10.81 11.10 44.54
N TRP A 61 11.32 12.32 44.36
CA TRP A 61 12.58 12.54 43.67
C TRP A 61 13.75 11.77 44.30
N LYS A 62 13.75 11.58 45.63
CA LYS A 62 14.79 10.86 46.38
C LYS A 62 14.82 9.38 45.98
N GLN A 63 13.65 8.75 45.93
CA GLN A 63 13.52 7.34 45.52
C GLN A 63 13.96 7.16 44.06
N GLU A 64 13.58 8.09 43.18
CA GLU A 64 13.99 8.01 41.78
C GLU A 64 15.50 8.23 41.60
N PHE A 65 16.11 9.09 42.42
CA PHE A 65 17.55 9.29 42.49
C PHE A 65 18.27 8.04 42.98
N ASP A 66 17.85 7.42 44.09
CA ASP A 66 18.46 6.20 44.63
C ASP A 66 18.38 5.05 43.61
N ALA A 67 17.26 4.92 42.90
CA ALA A 67 17.13 3.95 41.82
C ALA A 67 18.07 4.23 40.62
N MET A 68 18.47 5.50 40.37
CA MET A 68 19.52 5.82 39.41
C MET A 68 20.89 5.41 39.92
N VAL A 69 21.20 5.66 41.19
CA VAL A 69 22.47 5.26 41.84
C VAL A 69 22.63 3.74 41.74
N ASP A 70 21.64 2.99 42.23
CA ASP A 70 21.63 1.52 42.22
C ASP A 70 21.87 0.95 40.82
N ARG A 71 21.27 1.56 39.79
CA ARG A 71 21.42 1.11 38.41
C ARG A 71 22.86 1.29 37.92
N HIS A 72 23.51 2.41 38.23
CA HIS A 72 24.90 2.64 37.84
C HIS A 72 25.85 1.73 38.62
N HIS A 73 25.63 1.56 39.93
CA HIS A 73 26.44 0.67 40.76
C HIS A 73 26.35 -0.79 40.30
N LYS A 74 25.15 -1.32 40.09
CA LYS A 74 24.95 -2.67 39.55
C LYS A 74 25.64 -2.88 38.21
N MET A 75 25.60 -1.87 37.33
CA MET A 75 26.31 -1.91 36.05
C MET A 75 27.82 -2.05 36.27
N ILE A 76 28.40 -1.16 37.08
CA ILE A 76 29.84 -1.13 37.40
C ILE A 76 30.30 -2.46 38.02
N ASP A 77 29.57 -2.96 39.01
CA ASP A 77 29.88 -4.22 39.69
C ASP A 77 29.92 -5.41 38.74
N THR A 78 29.07 -5.39 37.71
CA THR A 78 28.95 -6.50 36.76
C THR A 78 30.03 -6.46 35.69
N ILE A 79 30.36 -5.28 35.15
CA ILE A 79 31.24 -5.17 33.96
C ILE A 79 32.72 -4.92 34.30
N ILE A 80 33.03 -4.35 35.47
CA ILE A 80 34.41 -4.05 35.87
C ILE A 80 34.91 -5.15 36.80
N THR A 81 35.67 -6.09 36.24
CA THR A 81 36.18 -7.26 36.97
C THR A 81 37.43 -6.97 37.81
N ASP A 82 38.22 -5.94 37.46
CA ASP A 82 39.40 -5.55 38.24
C ASP A 82 38.99 -4.74 39.48
N SER A 83 39.29 -5.28 40.67
CA SER A 83 38.87 -4.68 41.94
C SER A 83 39.41 -3.26 42.15
N ARG A 84 40.63 -2.96 41.70
CA ARG A 84 41.28 -1.66 41.93
C ARG A 84 40.68 -0.58 41.02
N ASN A 85 40.46 -0.89 39.76
CA ASN A 85 39.80 0.00 38.81
C ASN A 85 38.33 0.19 39.17
N ARG A 86 37.66 -0.86 39.65
CA ARG A 86 36.29 -0.78 40.16
C ARG A 86 36.17 0.19 41.34
N GLU A 87 37.03 0.08 42.34
CA GLU A 87 37.03 0.98 43.51
C GLU A 87 37.31 2.43 43.10
N LYS A 88 38.28 2.66 42.20
CA LYS A 88 38.54 4.01 41.65
C LYS A 88 37.34 4.58 40.91
N LEU A 89 36.67 3.77 40.09
CA LEU A 89 35.49 4.20 39.35
C LEU A 89 34.32 4.52 40.28
N PHE A 90 34.09 3.70 41.32
CA PHE A 90 33.08 4.00 42.34
C PHE A 90 33.32 5.37 42.98
N ASN A 91 34.56 5.67 43.40
CA ASN A 91 34.88 6.98 43.97
C ASN A 91 34.57 8.15 43.02
N ILE A 92 34.85 8.00 41.72
CA ILE A 92 34.55 9.02 40.70
C ILE A 92 33.04 9.17 40.52
N VAL A 93 32.33 8.04 40.36
CA VAL A 93 30.88 8.00 40.11
C VAL A 93 30.10 8.52 41.31
N ASP A 94 30.48 8.14 42.53
CA ASP A 94 29.84 8.58 43.76
C ASP A 94 30.04 10.07 44.00
N ALA A 95 31.22 10.60 43.70
CA ALA A 95 31.46 12.04 43.76
C ALA A 95 30.56 12.83 42.78
N LEU A 96 30.32 12.29 41.58
CA LEU A 96 29.40 12.89 40.61
C LEU A 96 27.94 12.77 41.05
N LEU A 97 27.52 11.62 41.57
CA LEU A 97 26.18 11.39 42.08
C LEU A 97 25.89 12.28 43.30
N GLU A 98 26.85 12.50 44.18
CA GLU A 98 26.74 13.40 45.32
C GLU A 98 26.51 14.86 44.88
N GLN A 99 27.24 15.32 43.85
CA GLN A 99 27.04 16.64 43.26
C GLN A 99 25.62 16.76 42.67
N LEU A 100 25.18 15.73 41.92
CA LEU A 100 23.83 15.69 41.36
C LEU A 100 22.75 15.70 42.46
N ARG A 101 22.93 14.93 43.53
CA ARG A 101 22.02 14.94 44.69
C ARG A 101 21.91 16.31 45.32
N SER A 102 23.05 16.99 45.48
CA SER A 102 23.11 18.35 46.01
C SER A 102 22.33 19.35 45.13
N ILE A 103 22.42 19.20 43.80
CA ILE A 103 21.64 20.02 42.86
C ILE A 103 20.13 19.74 43.01
N TYR A 104 19.71 18.48 43.05
CA TYR A 104 18.30 18.15 43.27
C TYR A 104 17.76 18.66 44.60
N SER A 105 18.53 18.54 45.69
CA SER A 105 18.17 19.13 46.98
C SER A 105 18.03 20.65 46.88
N GLY A 106 18.92 21.33 46.16
CA GLY A 106 18.80 22.77 45.90
C GLY A 106 17.53 23.13 45.15
N VAL A 107 17.22 22.42 44.06
CA VAL A 107 15.98 22.59 43.28
C VAL A 107 14.74 22.35 44.15
N TYR A 108 14.76 21.31 44.98
CA TYR A 108 13.67 20.97 45.89
C TYR A 108 13.44 22.04 46.96
N LEU A 109 14.50 22.62 47.52
CA LEU A 109 14.39 23.65 48.57
C LEU A 109 13.99 25.02 48.02
N ILE A 110 14.41 25.36 46.80
CA ILE A 110 14.20 26.68 46.21
C ILE A 110 12.92 26.71 45.35
N HIS A 111 12.43 25.55 44.90
CA HIS A 111 11.34 25.41 43.93
C HIS A 111 11.60 26.17 42.62
N ASP A 112 12.87 26.22 42.21
CA ASP A 112 13.28 26.82 40.94
C ASP A 112 14.07 25.81 40.10
N LEU A 113 13.68 25.71 38.82
CA LEU A 113 14.37 24.91 37.81
C LEU A 113 14.65 25.78 36.59
N SER A 114 15.68 26.63 36.71
CA SER A 114 16.17 27.39 35.57
C SER A 114 16.70 26.48 34.44
N PRO A 115 16.69 26.93 33.16
CA PRO A 115 17.27 26.19 32.05
C PRO A 115 18.74 25.79 32.28
N LYS A 116 19.52 26.68 32.90
CA LYS A 116 20.91 26.41 33.32
C LYS A 116 21.00 25.20 34.26
N THR A 117 20.15 25.17 35.29
CA THR A 117 20.14 24.07 36.26
C THR A 117 19.72 22.76 35.58
N GLN A 118 18.73 22.83 34.69
CA GLN A 118 18.29 21.68 33.91
C GLN A 118 19.43 21.11 33.05
N ASP A 119 20.14 21.96 32.29
CA ASP A 119 21.28 21.56 31.46
C ASP A 119 22.41 20.93 32.28
N ALA A 120 22.70 21.47 33.46
CA ALA A 120 23.67 20.88 34.38
C ALA A 120 23.24 19.49 34.89
N ILE A 121 21.95 19.30 35.18
CA ILE A 121 21.38 18.01 35.64
C ILE A 121 21.51 16.95 34.53
N VAL A 122 21.02 17.23 33.31
CA VAL A 122 21.06 16.22 32.24
C VAL A 122 22.47 15.85 31.81
N ALA A 123 23.44 16.76 31.94
CA ALA A 123 24.84 16.48 31.63
C ALA A 123 25.45 15.35 32.48
N TYR A 124 24.89 15.03 33.66
CA TYR A 124 25.39 13.90 34.46
C TYR A 124 25.20 12.54 33.79
N GLY A 125 24.23 12.38 32.89
CA GLY A 125 24.03 11.12 32.17
C GLY A 125 25.28 10.70 31.38
N GLU A 126 25.77 11.58 30.50
CA GLU A 126 26.96 11.34 29.69
C GLU A 126 28.25 11.39 30.52
N ARG A 127 28.32 12.25 31.56
CA ARG A 127 29.48 12.28 32.46
C ARG A 127 29.67 10.95 33.20
N LEU A 128 28.59 10.33 33.67
CA LEU A 128 28.64 9.04 34.36
C LEU A 128 28.98 7.90 33.39
N SER A 129 28.20 7.76 32.31
CA SER A 129 28.38 6.68 31.33
C SER A 129 29.75 6.69 30.66
N SER A 130 30.29 7.88 30.32
CA SER A 130 31.62 7.98 29.73
C SER A 130 32.74 7.52 30.67
N GLN A 131 32.66 7.81 31.97
CA GLN A 131 33.65 7.31 32.94
C GLN A 131 33.62 5.79 33.07
N ILE A 132 32.42 5.21 33.06
CA ILE A 132 32.21 3.76 33.10
C ILE A 132 32.85 3.10 31.87
N VAL A 133 32.57 3.60 30.67
CA VAL A 133 33.10 3.02 29.43
C VAL A 133 34.61 3.24 29.30
N ALA A 134 35.14 4.41 29.71
CA ALA A 134 36.59 4.67 29.72
C ALA A 134 37.33 3.68 30.62
N THR A 135 36.76 3.34 31.78
CA THR A 135 37.39 2.39 32.71
C THR A 135 37.32 0.95 32.20
N LEU A 136 36.24 0.58 31.50
CA LEU A 136 36.04 -0.75 30.96
C LEU A 136 37.02 -1.09 29.81
N ILE A 137 37.36 -0.10 28.99
CA ILE A 137 38.23 -0.25 27.82
C ILE A 137 39.65 0.10 28.21
N GLU A 138 40.49 -0.91 28.36
CA GLU A 138 41.89 -0.73 28.73
C GLU A 138 42.64 0.14 27.70
N GLY A 139 43.39 1.14 28.18
CA GLY A 139 44.11 2.10 27.33
C GLY A 139 43.25 3.24 26.76
N ALA A 140 41.95 3.29 27.05
CA ALA A 140 41.12 4.43 26.68
C ALA A 140 41.48 5.69 27.50
N HIS A 141 41.64 6.81 26.80
CA HIS A 141 41.90 8.11 27.39
C HIS A 141 40.61 8.92 27.39
N TRP A 142 40.11 9.28 28.57
CA TRP A 142 38.88 10.06 28.72
C TRP A 142 39.15 11.56 28.54
N PHE A 143 38.33 12.22 27.74
CA PHE A 143 38.36 13.67 27.50
C PHE A 143 37.00 14.28 27.81
N ASP A 144 36.96 15.39 28.55
CA ASP A 144 35.72 16.12 28.83
C ASP A 144 35.32 16.98 27.63
N SER A 145 34.20 16.65 26.96
CA SER A 145 33.72 17.42 25.81
C SER A 145 33.41 18.88 26.12
N ARG A 146 33.12 19.23 27.37
CA ARG A 146 32.88 20.62 27.78
C ARG A 146 34.11 21.51 27.65
N GLU A 147 35.30 20.93 27.63
CA GLU A 147 36.56 21.69 27.45
C GLU A 147 36.73 22.19 26.01
N PHE A 148 36.20 21.47 25.02
CA PHE A 148 36.45 21.74 23.60
C PHE A 148 35.21 21.92 22.72
N ILE A 149 34.02 21.48 23.14
CA ILE A 149 32.74 21.76 22.49
C ILE A 149 32.13 23.01 23.13
N LYS A 150 32.08 24.10 22.37
CA LYS A 150 31.63 25.41 22.86
C LYS A 150 30.33 25.86 22.21
N THR A 151 29.44 26.41 23.01
CA THR A 151 28.18 27.01 22.56
C THR A 151 28.15 28.51 22.85
N SER A 152 27.21 29.21 22.21
CA SER A 152 26.85 30.59 22.49
C SER A 152 25.34 30.72 22.57
N SER A 153 24.83 31.64 23.40
CA SER A 153 23.41 31.94 23.47
C SER A 153 22.99 32.90 22.34
N LYS A 154 22.02 32.48 21.53
CA LYS A 154 21.34 33.36 20.54
C LYS A 154 19.84 33.14 20.65
N ASN A 155 19.09 34.23 20.87
CA ASN A 155 17.63 34.22 21.02
C ASN A 155 17.13 33.19 22.05
N GLY A 156 17.84 33.05 23.18
CA GLY A 156 17.49 32.11 24.25
C GLY A 156 17.78 30.64 23.95
N LYS A 157 18.47 30.30 22.85
CA LYS A 157 18.91 28.94 22.51
C LYS A 157 20.42 28.85 22.44
N HIS A 158 20.98 27.74 22.93
CA HIS A 158 22.39 27.43 22.78
C HIS A 158 22.68 26.93 21.36
N ILE A 159 23.59 27.61 20.66
CA ILE A 159 24.04 27.26 19.32
C ILE A 159 25.53 26.99 19.36
N LEU A 160 25.98 25.97 18.63
CA LEU A 160 27.41 25.62 18.52
C LEU A 160 28.24 26.80 18.00
N ASP A 161 29.30 27.16 18.73
CA ASP A 161 30.37 28.02 18.22
C ASP A 161 31.34 27.15 17.40
N SER A 162 31.08 27.09 16.09
CA SER A 162 31.76 26.15 15.19
C SER A 162 33.25 26.45 15.03
N GLU A 163 33.63 27.73 14.99
CA GLU A 163 35.04 28.14 14.82
C GLU A 163 35.87 27.82 16.05
N LEU A 164 35.39 28.24 17.24
CA LEU A 164 36.09 27.98 18.49
C LEU A 164 36.18 26.48 18.78
N THR A 165 35.08 25.75 18.57
CA THR A 165 35.03 24.30 18.74
C THR A 165 36.02 23.59 17.82
N ASN A 166 36.07 23.92 16.53
CA ASN A 166 37.00 23.29 15.58
C ASN A 166 38.47 23.48 16.02
N LYS A 167 38.82 24.71 16.45
CA LYS A 167 40.17 25.02 16.95
C LYS A 167 40.52 24.22 18.19
N LEU A 168 39.60 24.14 19.16
CA LEU A 168 39.82 23.42 20.41
C LEU A 168 39.89 21.90 20.19
N VAL A 169 39.01 21.33 19.37
CA VAL A 169 39.06 19.90 19.01
C VAL A 169 40.43 19.54 18.40
N LYS A 170 40.91 20.30 17.42
CA LYS A 170 42.23 20.07 16.82
C LYS A 170 43.37 20.20 17.84
N LYS A 171 43.25 21.12 18.80
CA LYS A 171 44.25 21.29 19.87
C LYS A 171 44.23 20.12 20.86
N THR A 172 43.05 19.71 21.31
CA THR A 172 42.88 18.62 22.29
C THR A 172 43.37 17.28 21.73
N PHE A 173 43.11 17.01 20.45
CA PHE A 173 43.50 15.77 19.77
C PHE A 173 44.75 15.93 18.90
N ALA A 174 45.62 16.91 19.19
CA ALA A 174 46.89 17.08 18.48
C ALA A 174 47.77 15.82 18.64
N ASP A 175 47.84 15.29 19.86
CA ASP A 175 48.48 14.01 20.19
C ASP A 175 47.40 12.95 20.40
N LEU A 176 46.81 12.45 19.31
CA LEU A 176 45.66 11.53 19.37
C LEU A 176 46.04 10.17 19.99
N PRO A 177 45.49 9.81 21.17
CA PRO A 177 45.66 8.48 21.73
C PRO A 177 45.04 7.40 20.85
N ARG A 178 45.47 6.14 21.04
CA ARG A 178 44.93 5.02 20.26
C ARG A 178 43.41 4.89 20.41
N ILE A 179 42.92 5.05 21.64
CA ILE A 179 41.50 5.06 21.98
C ILE A 179 41.22 6.32 22.80
N SER A 180 40.42 7.22 22.25
CA SER A 180 39.92 8.41 22.96
C SER A 180 38.45 8.22 23.28
N LEU A 181 38.02 8.52 24.51
CA LEU A 181 36.63 8.42 24.91
C LEU A 181 36.07 9.79 25.33
N VAL A 182 34.90 10.13 24.80
CA VAL A 182 34.30 11.46 24.92
C VAL A 182 32.81 11.32 25.31
N PRO A 183 32.32 12.04 26.34
CA PRO A 183 30.90 12.17 26.58
C PRO A 183 30.24 12.98 25.46
N GLY A 184 29.22 12.42 24.81
CA GLY A 184 28.43 13.15 23.81
C GLY A 184 27.50 14.18 24.46
N PHE A 185 26.72 14.89 23.65
CA PHE A 185 25.60 15.77 24.05
C PHE A 185 25.97 17.04 24.82
N ILE A 186 26.93 16.96 25.75
CA ILE A 186 27.30 18.02 26.68
C ILE A 186 28.30 18.99 26.06
N SER A 187 28.18 20.26 26.43
CA SER A 187 29.01 21.36 25.96
C SER A 187 29.17 22.42 27.05
N MET A 188 29.91 23.48 26.75
CA MET A 188 30.06 24.62 27.65
C MET A 188 29.84 25.92 26.90
N ASP A 189 29.10 26.85 27.51
CA ASP A 189 28.98 28.20 26.98
C ASP A 189 30.34 28.90 26.99
N LYS A 190 30.68 29.54 25.87
CA LYS A 190 32.00 30.14 25.67
C LYS A 190 32.25 31.38 26.52
N ASP A 191 31.19 32.09 26.92
CA ASP A 191 31.28 33.42 27.53
C ASP A 191 31.19 33.33 29.06
N ASN A 192 30.26 32.52 29.57
CA ASN A 192 30.02 32.40 31.02
C ASN A 192 30.54 31.11 31.67
N GLY A 193 30.99 30.13 30.86
CA GLY A 193 31.53 28.85 31.35
C GLY A 193 30.49 27.88 31.91
N GLU A 194 29.20 28.13 31.73
CA GLU A 194 28.12 27.26 32.19
C GLU A 194 28.04 25.98 31.35
N THR A 195 27.64 24.87 31.98
CA THR A 195 27.36 23.63 31.25
C THR A 195 26.09 23.81 30.43
N THR A 196 26.19 23.51 29.14
CA THR A 196 25.10 23.54 28.17
C THR A 196 25.00 22.17 27.49
N ASN A 197 24.09 22.04 26.54
CA ASN A 197 24.04 20.87 25.68
C ASN A 197 23.65 21.22 24.24
N LEU A 198 23.83 20.24 23.35
CA LEU A 198 23.53 20.35 21.92
C LEU A 198 22.09 19.95 21.56
N GLY A 199 21.21 19.83 22.56
CA GLY A 199 19.83 19.40 22.37
C GLY A 199 19.68 17.91 22.03
N ARG A 200 18.45 17.50 21.68
CA ARG A 200 18.11 16.09 21.43
C ARG A 200 18.92 15.54 20.25
N GLY A 201 19.50 14.35 20.41
CA GLY A 201 20.43 13.79 19.41
C GLY A 201 21.84 14.39 19.48
N GLY A 202 22.13 15.20 20.50
CA GLY A 202 23.41 15.91 20.64
C GLY A 202 24.65 15.01 20.70
N SER A 203 24.54 13.74 21.12
CA SER A 203 25.68 12.81 21.07
C SER A 203 26.07 12.43 19.65
N ASP A 204 25.09 12.23 18.75
CA ASP A 204 25.35 12.03 17.32
C ASP A 204 26.06 13.27 16.77
N TYR A 205 25.52 14.46 17.08
CA TYR A 205 26.06 15.72 16.62
C TYR A 205 27.49 15.97 17.13
N THR A 206 27.78 15.61 18.40
CA THR A 206 29.13 15.68 18.98
C THR A 206 30.12 14.84 18.17
N ALA A 207 29.75 13.61 17.83
CA ALA A 207 30.58 12.72 17.03
C ALA A 207 30.83 13.27 15.61
N SER A 208 29.80 13.85 14.99
CA SER A 208 29.92 14.51 13.69
C SER A 208 30.84 15.74 13.71
N ILE A 209 30.74 16.58 14.76
CA ILE A 209 31.62 17.74 14.94
C ILE A 209 33.08 17.29 15.05
N ILE A 210 33.36 16.26 15.85
CA ILE A 210 34.71 15.72 16.03
C ILE A 210 35.22 15.10 14.72
N ALA A 211 34.39 14.31 14.04
CA ALA A 211 34.74 13.68 12.77
C ALA A 211 35.11 14.73 11.71
N ALA A 212 34.29 15.78 11.59
CA ALA A 212 34.54 16.90 10.69
C ALA A 212 35.81 17.68 11.05
N ALA A 213 36.03 17.99 12.33
CA ALA A 213 37.18 18.78 12.76
C ALA A 213 38.52 18.02 12.58
N LEU A 214 38.51 16.70 12.73
CA LEU A 214 39.70 15.85 12.61
C LEU A 214 39.90 15.25 11.21
N GLY A 215 38.98 15.48 10.26
CA GLY A 215 39.04 14.87 8.93
C GLY A 215 38.97 13.34 9.00
N ALA A 216 38.04 12.80 9.80
CA ALA A 216 37.89 11.37 9.97
C ALA A 216 37.59 10.65 8.64
N GLU A 217 38.02 9.39 8.54
CA GLU A 217 37.73 8.55 7.37
C GLU A 217 36.24 8.23 7.26
N ILE A 218 35.61 7.96 8.41
CA ILE A 218 34.21 7.60 8.52
C ILE A 218 33.69 7.90 9.94
N LEU A 219 32.42 8.30 10.00
CA LEU A 219 31.64 8.36 11.24
C LEU A 219 30.75 7.12 11.33
N GLU A 220 30.92 6.28 12.35
CA GLU A 220 30.02 5.17 12.60
C GLU A 220 29.02 5.52 13.70
N ILE A 221 27.73 5.37 13.43
CA ILE A 221 26.64 5.52 14.38
C ILE A 221 26.14 4.13 14.76
N TRP A 222 26.45 3.71 15.98
CA TRP A 222 26.06 2.43 16.56
C TRP A 222 24.78 2.59 17.39
N THR A 223 23.73 1.89 16.95
CA THR A 223 22.37 1.95 17.48
C THR A 223 21.81 0.52 17.66
N ASP A 224 20.50 0.40 17.83
CA ASP A 224 19.73 -0.84 18.01
C ASP A 224 19.07 -1.39 16.74
N VAL A 225 19.41 -0.83 15.57
CA VAL A 225 18.89 -1.24 14.26
C VAL A 225 20.01 -1.47 13.26
N ASP A 226 19.79 -2.38 12.32
CA ASP A 226 20.75 -2.81 11.28
C ASP A 226 21.03 -1.75 10.20
N GLY A 227 20.49 -0.53 10.33
CA GLY A 227 20.62 0.56 9.39
C GLY A 227 19.29 1.29 9.15
N PHE A 228 19.22 2.05 8.06
CA PHE A 228 17.95 2.50 7.51
C PHE A 228 17.26 1.33 6.83
N MET A 229 15.96 1.22 7.04
CA MET A 229 15.11 0.20 6.43
C MET A 229 14.23 0.86 5.35
N THR A 230 13.79 0.09 4.35
CA THR A 230 12.88 0.60 3.30
C THR A 230 11.55 1.11 3.85
N ALA A 231 11.13 0.62 5.01
CA ALA A 231 9.98 1.08 5.79
C ALA A 231 10.18 0.64 7.25
N ASP A 232 9.36 1.11 8.19
CA ASP A 232 9.41 0.63 9.59
C ASP A 232 9.09 -0.88 9.66
N PRO A 233 10.04 -1.74 10.06
CA PRO A 233 9.85 -3.19 10.05
C PRO A 233 8.78 -3.67 11.04
N ARG A 234 8.43 -2.83 12.04
CA ARG A 234 7.33 -3.11 12.98
C ARG A 234 5.96 -2.97 12.33
N VAL A 235 5.88 -2.20 11.24
CA VAL A 235 4.64 -1.99 10.47
C VAL A 235 4.62 -2.86 9.22
N ILE A 236 5.77 -3.00 8.55
CA ILE A 236 5.97 -3.74 7.30
C ILE A 236 7.02 -4.84 7.52
N PRO A 237 6.61 -6.08 7.82
CA PRO A 237 7.55 -7.18 8.10
C PRO A 237 8.51 -7.51 6.95
N ALA A 238 8.12 -7.20 5.71
CA ALA A 238 8.93 -7.42 4.52
C ALA A 238 9.95 -6.30 4.24
N ALA A 239 10.07 -5.31 5.12
CA ALA A 239 11.06 -4.25 5.00
C ALA A 239 12.48 -4.81 5.15
N TYR A 240 13.40 -4.31 4.34
CA TYR A 240 14.81 -4.73 4.34
C TYR A 240 15.74 -3.52 4.50
N THR A 241 16.99 -3.79 4.89
CA THR A 241 18.00 -2.75 5.10
C THR A 241 18.42 -2.13 3.78
N ILE A 242 18.53 -0.81 3.76
CA ILE A 242 19.05 -0.04 2.63
C ILE A 242 20.58 -0.03 2.73
N ASN A 243 21.27 -0.56 1.73
CA ASN A 243 22.73 -0.68 1.76
C ASN A 243 23.44 0.69 1.69
N GLN A 244 22.93 1.58 0.83
CA GLN A 244 23.52 2.90 0.59
C GLN A 244 22.43 3.96 0.44
N LEU A 245 22.68 5.14 1.01
CA LEU A 245 21.84 6.33 0.88
C LEU A 245 22.71 7.55 0.56
N SER A 246 22.13 8.53 -0.12
CA SER A 246 22.72 9.86 -0.19
C SER A 246 22.52 10.60 1.15
N PHE A 247 23.29 11.66 1.39
CA PHE A 247 23.03 12.55 2.53
C PHE A 247 21.63 13.18 2.49
N ILE A 248 21.14 13.53 1.30
CA ILE A 248 19.82 14.15 1.12
C ILE A 248 18.72 13.12 1.42
N GLU A 249 18.84 11.90 0.88
CA GLU A 249 17.87 10.83 1.12
C GLU A 249 17.77 10.46 2.61
N ALA A 250 18.92 10.35 3.29
CA ALA A 250 18.94 10.08 4.72
C ALA A 250 18.29 11.22 5.51
N MET A 251 18.55 12.48 5.15
CA MET A 251 17.97 13.65 5.80
C MET A 251 16.45 13.71 5.63
N GLU A 252 15.94 13.48 4.40
CA GLU A 252 14.51 13.45 4.11
C GLU A 252 13.80 12.32 4.89
N LEU A 253 14.36 11.10 4.90
CA LEU A 253 13.79 9.99 5.67
C LEU A 253 13.72 10.33 7.17
N CYS A 254 14.75 10.94 7.73
CA CYS A 254 14.76 11.33 9.14
C CYS A 254 13.75 12.43 9.46
N ASN A 255 13.64 13.45 8.61
CA ASN A 255 12.68 14.54 8.77
C ASN A 255 11.23 14.04 8.79
N PHE A 256 10.93 12.98 8.02
CA PHE A 256 9.58 12.40 7.93
C PHE A 256 9.40 11.12 8.78
N GLY A 257 10.17 10.97 9.87
CA GLY A 257 9.86 10.01 10.94
C GLY A 257 10.80 8.81 11.08
N ALA A 258 11.79 8.62 10.18
CA ALA A 258 12.80 7.58 10.35
C ALA A 258 13.85 8.00 11.41
N LYS A 259 13.57 7.71 12.69
CA LYS A 259 14.39 8.11 13.85
C LYS A 259 15.67 7.27 14.00
N VAL A 260 16.52 7.27 12.97
CA VAL A 260 17.79 6.52 12.95
C VAL A 260 18.99 7.43 13.24
N ILE A 261 19.03 8.61 12.61
CA ILE A 261 20.04 9.65 12.85
C ILE A 261 19.32 10.97 13.11
N TYR A 262 19.87 11.78 14.01
CA TYR A 262 19.42 13.15 14.18
C TYR A 262 19.89 14.03 13.00
N PRO A 263 18.99 14.67 12.20
CA PRO A 263 19.37 15.32 10.93
C PRO A 263 20.52 16.35 11.02
N PRO A 264 20.60 17.22 12.05
CA PRO A 264 21.74 18.14 12.20
C PRO A 264 23.11 17.46 12.30
N THR A 265 23.16 16.17 12.67
CA THR A 265 24.38 15.35 12.64
C THR A 265 24.95 15.20 11.25
N ILE A 266 24.12 15.19 10.21
CA ILE A 266 24.57 14.94 8.84
C ILE A 266 25.39 16.14 8.32
N TYR A 267 25.08 17.36 8.76
CA TYR A 267 25.63 18.58 8.16
C TYR A 267 27.17 18.70 8.26
N PRO A 268 27.83 18.56 9.44
CA PRO A 268 29.29 18.76 9.54
C PRO A 268 30.09 17.78 8.68
N VAL A 269 29.65 16.52 8.61
CA VAL A 269 30.31 15.46 7.84
C VAL A 269 29.98 15.55 6.35
N CYS A 270 28.77 15.98 5.98
CA CYS A 270 28.38 16.23 4.59
C CYS A 270 29.28 17.30 3.94
N VAL A 271 29.50 18.43 4.61
CA VAL A 271 30.36 19.52 4.11
C VAL A 271 31.81 19.05 3.85
N ASN A 272 32.31 18.11 4.65
CA ASN A 272 33.66 17.55 4.51
C ASN A 272 33.68 16.24 3.69
N ASN A 273 32.56 15.83 3.10
CA ASN A 273 32.40 14.57 2.36
C ASN A 273 32.86 13.33 3.16
N ILE A 274 32.63 13.33 4.47
CA ILE A 274 32.92 12.21 5.37
C ILE A 274 31.69 11.28 5.40
N PRO A 275 31.81 10.01 4.99
CA PRO A 275 30.68 9.09 5.02
C PRO A 275 30.24 8.76 6.44
N ILE A 276 28.96 8.43 6.59
CA ILE A 276 28.38 7.93 7.84
C ILE A 276 27.99 6.46 7.66
N ARG A 277 28.31 5.59 8.61
CA ARG A 277 27.82 4.20 8.62
C ARG A 277 26.94 3.95 9.83
N VAL A 278 25.67 3.62 9.60
CA VAL A 278 24.74 3.22 10.66
C VAL A 278 24.86 1.72 10.87
N LYS A 279 25.12 1.29 12.11
CA LYS A 279 25.29 -0.11 12.49
C LYS A 279 24.52 -0.47 13.76
N ASN A 280 24.33 -1.77 13.96
CA ASN A 280 23.66 -2.34 15.12
C ASN A 280 24.66 -2.90 16.14
N THR A 281 24.62 -2.40 17.37
CA THR A 281 25.46 -2.90 18.47
C THR A 281 25.13 -4.35 18.85
N PHE A 282 23.89 -4.78 18.63
CA PHE A 282 23.42 -6.15 18.92
C PHE A 282 23.64 -7.11 17.74
N ASN A 283 23.98 -6.59 16.56
CA ASN A 283 24.32 -7.37 15.38
C ASN A 283 25.53 -6.78 14.62
N PRO A 284 26.74 -6.79 15.22
CA PRO A 284 27.87 -6.00 14.71
C PRO A 284 28.42 -6.43 13.35
N GLN A 285 28.13 -7.67 12.95
CA GLN A 285 28.54 -8.25 11.67
C GLN A 285 27.68 -7.79 10.50
N HIS A 286 26.47 -7.25 10.76
CA HIS A 286 25.65 -6.69 9.71
C HIS A 286 26.36 -5.49 9.03
N PRO A 287 26.35 -5.38 7.69
CA PRO A 287 27.06 -4.31 6.99
C PRO A 287 26.56 -2.91 7.31
N GLY A 288 25.28 -2.78 7.70
CA GLY A 288 24.69 -1.49 8.03
C GLY A 288 24.16 -0.75 6.81
N THR A 289 23.90 0.55 7.00
CA THR A 289 23.67 1.50 5.91
C THR A 289 24.84 2.47 5.79
N LEU A 290 25.37 2.64 4.58
CA LEU A 290 26.39 3.64 4.27
C LEU A 290 25.76 4.89 3.66
N ILE A 291 25.93 6.04 4.30
CA ILE A 291 25.47 7.35 3.84
C ILE A 291 26.67 8.12 3.28
N LYS A 292 26.57 8.59 2.05
CA LYS A 292 27.65 9.32 1.35
C LYS A 292 27.11 10.33 0.34
N GLN A 293 27.97 11.14 -0.26
CA GLN A 293 27.55 12.17 -1.22
C GLN A 293 26.92 11.60 -2.49
N LYS A 294 27.44 10.48 -3.00
CA LYS A 294 26.94 9.83 -4.22
C LYS A 294 26.87 8.32 -4.04
N VAL A 295 25.70 7.76 -4.31
CA VAL A 295 25.40 6.33 -4.21
C VAL A 295 25.91 5.60 -5.45
N ASP A 296 26.46 4.38 -5.27
CA ASP A 296 26.82 3.52 -6.40
C ASP A 296 25.59 2.68 -6.81
N ASP A 297 25.42 2.42 -8.11
CA ASP A 297 24.36 1.55 -8.65
C ASP A 297 22.93 1.95 -8.24
N ASP A 298 22.65 3.26 -8.35
CA ASP A 298 21.34 3.80 -8.01
C ASP A 298 20.31 3.59 -9.14
N ASN A 299 19.70 2.41 -9.19
CA ASN A 299 18.68 2.07 -10.20
C ASN A 299 17.23 2.12 -9.67
N LYS A 300 17.04 2.27 -8.35
CA LYS A 300 15.70 2.28 -7.74
C LYS A 300 15.17 3.71 -7.69
N PRO A 301 13.92 3.97 -8.12
CA PRO A 301 13.36 5.31 -8.06
C PRO A 301 13.11 5.77 -6.63
N ILE A 302 12.76 4.85 -5.73
CA ILE A 302 12.48 5.13 -4.31
C ILE A 302 13.40 4.24 -3.46
N LYS A 303 13.99 4.83 -2.41
CA LYS A 303 14.85 4.15 -1.44
C LYS A 303 14.12 3.76 -0.16
N GLY A 304 13.22 4.60 0.31
CA GLY A 304 12.51 4.35 1.56
C GLY A 304 11.18 5.07 1.67
N ILE A 305 10.40 4.62 2.64
CA ILE A 305 9.10 5.15 3.02
C ILE A 305 9.17 5.45 4.52
N SER A 306 8.73 6.64 4.92
CA SER A 306 8.61 7.03 6.32
C SER A 306 7.24 7.63 6.60
N SER A 307 6.89 7.75 7.88
CA SER A 307 5.61 8.33 8.26
C SER A 307 5.64 8.99 9.64
N ILE A 308 4.81 10.03 9.80
CA ILE A 308 4.54 10.71 11.06
C ILE A 308 3.07 10.47 11.43
N LYS A 309 2.83 9.87 12.60
CA LYS A 309 1.50 9.73 13.20
C LYS A 309 1.11 11.01 13.95
N GLY A 310 -0.19 11.24 14.13
CA GLY A 310 -0.69 12.40 14.85
C GLY A 310 -0.34 13.71 14.16
N THR A 311 -0.72 13.79 12.88
CA THR A 311 -0.63 15.03 12.09
C THR A 311 -1.96 15.76 12.19
N THR A 312 -1.88 17.07 12.42
CA THR A 312 -3.00 17.99 12.22
C THR A 312 -2.69 18.92 11.05
N LEU A 313 -3.66 19.07 10.14
CA LEU A 313 -3.61 20.10 9.09
C LEU A 313 -4.37 21.34 9.54
N ILE A 314 -3.66 22.46 9.66
CA ILE A 314 -4.25 23.78 9.90
C ILE A 314 -4.38 24.49 8.57
N THR A 315 -5.61 24.85 8.21
CA THR A 315 -5.90 25.54 6.95
C THR A 315 -6.14 27.03 7.20
N VAL A 316 -5.30 27.84 6.58
CA VAL A 316 -5.43 29.30 6.52
C VAL A 316 -6.12 29.63 5.20
N THR A 317 -7.28 30.31 5.25
CA THR A 317 -8.06 30.66 4.06
C THR A 317 -8.59 32.08 4.16
N GLY A 318 -8.53 32.84 3.06
CA GLY A 318 -9.11 34.17 3.01
C GLY A 318 -9.05 34.82 1.63
N LEU A 319 -9.99 35.73 1.37
CA LEU A 319 -10.03 36.53 0.14
C LEU A 319 -8.84 37.50 0.06
N SER A 320 -8.31 37.93 1.21
CA SER A 320 -7.12 38.80 1.30
C SER A 320 -5.79 38.06 1.11
N MET A 321 -5.78 36.74 0.86
CA MET A 321 -4.52 36.05 0.57
C MET A 321 -4.07 36.25 -0.88
N VAL A 322 -5.00 36.56 -1.79
CA VAL A 322 -4.71 36.72 -3.22
C VAL A 322 -3.99 38.03 -3.48
N GLY A 323 -2.72 37.98 -3.91
CA GLY A 323 -1.95 39.15 -4.30
C GLY A 323 -1.42 40.02 -3.15
N VAL A 324 -1.60 39.58 -1.89
CA VAL A 324 -1.06 40.28 -0.72
C VAL A 324 0.28 39.67 -0.32
N ILE A 325 1.34 40.47 -0.49
CA ILE A 325 2.71 40.09 -0.13
C ILE A 325 2.82 39.92 1.38
N GLY A 326 3.29 38.75 1.84
CA GLY A 326 3.76 38.56 3.21
C GLY A 326 2.84 37.79 4.17
N VAL A 327 1.70 37.27 3.72
CA VAL A 327 0.84 36.40 4.56
C VAL A 327 1.62 35.18 5.06
N ASN A 328 2.28 34.44 4.17
CA ASN A 328 3.11 33.29 4.54
C ASN A 328 4.23 33.70 5.53
N ARG A 329 4.84 34.87 5.36
CA ARG A 329 5.84 35.39 6.32
C ARG A 329 5.23 35.54 7.71
N ARG A 330 4.06 36.17 7.84
CA ARG A 330 3.37 36.37 9.12
C ARG A 330 3.02 35.05 9.78
N ILE A 331 2.47 34.09 9.02
CA ILE A 331 2.16 32.75 9.51
C ILE A 331 3.41 32.09 10.10
N PHE A 332 4.49 31.99 9.33
CA PHE A 332 5.70 31.30 9.80
C PHE A 332 6.43 32.05 10.91
N THR A 333 6.40 33.39 10.93
CA THR A 333 6.95 34.19 12.02
C THR A 333 6.17 33.95 13.32
N ALA A 334 4.84 34.04 13.29
CA ALA A 334 4.01 33.85 14.48
C ALA A 334 4.17 32.44 15.09
N LEU A 335 4.23 31.40 14.25
CA LEU A 335 4.46 30.03 14.72
C LEU A 335 5.88 29.84 15.27
N ALA A 336 6.90 30.36 14.58
CA ALA A 336 8.30 30.20 14.99
C ALA A 336 8.63 30.90 16.31
N GLU A 337 8.05 32.08 16.57
CA GLU A 337 8.20 32.80 17.84
C GLU A 337 7.64 32.03 19.04
N GLN A 338 6.64 31.17 18.80
CA GLN A 338 6.04 30.29 19.80
C GLN A 338 6.69 28.89 19.84
N GLY A 339 7.73 28.66 19.04
CA GLY A 339 8.44 27.38 18.98
C GLY A 339 7.68 26.24 18.31
N ILE A 340 6.60 26.53 17.57
CA ILE A 340 5.78 25.53 16.88
C ILE A 340 6.49 25.10 15.60
N SER A 341 6.71 23.79 15.44
CA SER A 341 7.40 23.24 14.28
C SER A 341 6.41 22.86 13.18
N VAL A 342 6.57 23.50 12.02
CA VAL A 342 5.88 23.13 10.78
C VAL A 342 6.75 22.18 9.98
N PHE A 343 6.22 21.02 9.60
CA PHE A 343 6.95 20.02 8.81
C PHE A 343 6.36 19.78 7.41
N LEU A 344 5.15 20.27 7.14
CA LEU A 344 4.52 20.17 5.82
C LEU A 344 3.79 21.47 5.49
N VAL A 345 3.91 21.92 4.25
CA VAL A 345 3.19 23.09 3.72
C VAL A 345 2.63 22.70 2.36
N SER A 346 1.32 22.92 2.18
CA SER A 346 0.61 22.66 0.93
C SER A 346 -0.21 23.91 0.59
N GLN A 347 0.17 24.62 -0.46
CA GLN A 347 -0.51 25.84 -0.89
C GLN A 347 -1.07 25.64 -2.31
N ALA A 348 -2.33 26.04 -2.52
CA ALA A 348 -2.91 26.06 -3.86
C ALA A 348 -2.32 27.21 -4.69
N SER A 349 -2.15 27.02 -6.00
CA SER A 349 -1.58 28.04 -6.90
C SER A 349 -2.43 29.31 -6.99
N SER A 350 -3.71 29.25 -6.59
CA SER A 350 -4.61 30.41 -6.47
C SER A 350 -4.30 31.31 -5.28
N GLU A 351 -3.36 30.91 -4.40
CA GLU A 351 -2.95 31.59 -3.16
C GLU A 351 -4.07 31.87 -2.14
N ASN A 352 -5.30 31.42 -2.40
CA ASN A 352 -6.46 31.63 -1.53
C ASN A 352 -6.47 30.75 -0.27
N SER A 353 -5.67 29.67 -0.25
CA SER A 353 -5.51 28.82 0.92
C SER A 353 -4.10 28.24 1.06
N THR A 354 -3.66 28.13 2.31
CA THR A 354 -2.41 27.48 2.71
C THR A 354 -2.73 26.49 3.83
N SER A 355 -2.43 25.21 3.63
CA SER A 355 -2.51 24.17 4.65
C SER A 355 -1.13 23.87 5.24
N ILE A 356 -1.09 23.76 6.56
CA ILE A 356 0.14 23.65 7.35
C ILE A 356 0.03 22.40 8.22
N GLY A 357 1.00 21.50 8.09
CA GLY A 357 1.12 20.31 8.91
C GLY A 357 1.91 20.57 10.19
N VAL A 358 1.27 20.32 11.33
CA VAL A 358 1.85 20.35 12.68
C VAL A 358 1.57 19.04 13.41
N GLN A 359 2.28 18.78 14.50
CA GLN A 359 1.98 17.64 15.37
C GLN A 359 0.70 17.93 16.16
N ASP A 360 -0.09 16.90 16.47
CA ASP A 360 -1.34 17.04 17.23
C ASP A 360 -1.17 17.77 18.57
N THR A 361 0.00 17.63 19.20
CA THR A 361 0.31 18.31 20.47
C THR A 361 0.40 19.83 20.34
N ASP A 362 0.71 20.35 19.15
CA ASP A 362 0.88 21.78 18.89
C ASP A 362 -0.37 22.40 18.24
N ALA A 363 -1.36 21.58 17.87
CA ALA A 363 -2.49 21.97 17.03
C ALA A 363 -3.35 23.10 17.63
N GLU A 364 -3.82 22.92 18.87
CA GLU A 364 -4.67 23.92 19.54
C GLU A 364 -3.92 25.25 19.72
N HIS A 365 -2.67 25.18 20.16
CA HIS A 365 -1.84 26.36 20.37
C HIS A 365 -1.58 27.10 19.06
N ALA A 366 -1.25 26.38 17.99
CA ALA A 366 -1.05 26.96 16.66
C ALA A 366 -2.29 27.67 16.12
N VAL A 367 -3.48 27.09 16.30
CA VAL A 367 -4.75 27.73 15.91
C VAL A 367 -4.97 29.03 16.68
N THR A 368 -4.75 29.02 18.00
CA THR A 368 -4.89 30.24 18.82
C THR A 368 -3.92 31.33 18.38
N VAL A 369 -2.65 30.98 18.16
CA VAL A 369 -1.60 31.92 17.73
C VAL A 369 -1.94 32.56 16.39
N LEU A 370 -2.34 31.75 15.41
CA LEU A 370 -2.68 32.26 14.07
C LEU A 370 -3.99 33.08 14.07
N ASN A 371 -5.01 32.68 14.82
CA ASN A 371 -6.23 33.48 14.95
C ASN A 371 -5.95 34.84 15.60
N ASN A 372 -5.03 34.91 16.57
CA ASN A 372 -4.63 36.16 17.19
C ASN A 372 -3.83 37.04 16.22
N GLU A 373 -2.89 36.46 15.46
CA GLU A 373 -2.08 37.17 14.47
C GLU A 373 -2.92 37.82 13.36
N PHE A 374 -4.02 37.16 12.95
CA PHE A 374 -4.91 37.62 11.89
C PHE A 374 -6.28 38.12 12.39
N ALA A 375 -6.39 38.49 13.67
CA ALA A 375 -7.67 38.85 14.29
C ALA A 375 -8.41 39.98 13.57
N LYS A 376 -7.68 40.98 13.05
CA LYS A 376 -8.28 42.12 12.31
C LYS A 376 -8.84 41.70 10.96
N GLU A 377 -8.12 40.85 10.25
CA GLU A 377 -8.55 40.30 8.96
C GLU A 377 -9.76 39.37 9.13
N ILE A 378 -9.81 38.63 10.24
CA ILE A 378 -10.97 37.80 10.60
C ILE A 378 -12.19 38.67 10.92
N GLU A 379 -12.02 39.73 11.72
CA GLU A 379 -13.11 40.65 12.10
C GLU A 379 -13.72 41.36 10.87
N THR A 380 -12.89 41.73 9.90
CA THR A 380 -13.33 42.37 8.64
C THR A 380 -13.91 41.39 7.62
N GLY A 381 -13.86 40.07 7.88
CA GLY A 381 -14.28 39.02 6.95
C GLY A 381 -13.32 38.80 5.77
N ALA A 382 -12.14 39.40 5.82
CA ALA A 382 -11.10 39.23 4.81
C ALA A 382 -10.41 37.85 4.89
N MET A 383 -10.36 37.27 6.09
CA MET A 383 -9.93 35.91 6.38
C MET A 383 -10.98 35.15 7.19
N PHE A 384 -10.95 33.83 7.10
CA PHE A 384 -11.73 32.96 7.98
C PHE A 384 -10.90 32.55 9.20
N PRO A 385 -11.56 32.23 10.33
CA PRO A 385 -10.88 31.59 11.46
C PRO A 385 -10.17 30.31 11.01
N MET A 386 -8.99 30.07 11.58
CA MET A 386 -8.17 28.92 11.23
C MET A 386 -8.88 27.62 11.61
N SER A 387 -8.95 26.67 10.67
CA SER A 387 -9.55 25.36 10.88
C SER A 387 -8.48 24.28 11.01
N ALA A 388 -8.58 23.44 12.04
CA ALA A 388 -7.70 22.28 12.25
C ALA A 388 -8.43 20.97 11.95
N GLU A 389 -7.78 20.09 11.20
CA GLU A 389 -8.22 18.71 10.97
C GLU A 389 -7.17 17.74 11.55
N SER A 390 -7.52 17.09 12.68
CA SER A 390 -6.67 16.11 13.38
C SER A 390 -7.02 14.67 13.00
N GLY A 391 -6.32 13.69 13.57
CA GLY A 391 -6.54 12.26 13.28
C GLY A 391 -6.00 11.86 11.90
N LEU A 392 -4.99 12.59 11.43
CA LEU A 392 -4.32 12.37 10.16
C LEU A 392 -2.92 11.80 10.38
N ALA A 393 -2.35 11.27 9.31
CA ALA A 393 -0.96 10.84 9.27
C ALA A 393 -0.29 11.33 8.00
N THR A 394 0.97 11.72 8.12
CA THR A 394 1.82 12.10 7.00
C THR A 394 2.66 10.90 6.58
N VAL A 395 2.66 10.59 5.30
CA VAL A 395 3.52 9.57 4.68
C VAL A 395 4.46 10.26 3.71
N ALA A 396 5.72 9.87 3.69
CA ALA A 396 6.72 10.37 2.76
C ALA A 396 7.39 9.20 2.04
N ILE A 397 7.58 9.35 0.74
CA ILE A 397 8.46 8.48 -0.06
C ILE A 397 9.70 9.26 -0.44
N VAL A 398 10.87 8.63 -0.35
CA VAL A 398 12.16 9.30 -0.55
C VAL A 398 13.01 8.52 -1.55
N GLY A 399 13.63 9.24 -2.48
CA GLY A 399 14.58 8.72 -3.46
C GLY A 399 15.03 9.78 -4.45
N GLU A 400 16.34 9.94 -4.67
CA GLU A 400 16.87 10.96 -5.57
C GLU A 400 16.49 10.75 -7.04
N ASN A 401 16.30 9.49 -7.42
CA ASN A 401 15.96 9.10 -8.80
C ASN A 401 14.50 9.33 -9.19
N MET A 402 13.63 9.74 -8.27
CA MET A 402 12.24 10.06 -8.61
C MET A 402 12.17 11.18 -9.66
N LYS A 403 13.00 12.22 -9.52
CA LYS A 403 13.15 13.33 -10.50
C LYS A 403 13.42 12.86 -11.93
N HIS A 404 14.15 11.76 -12.08
CA HIS A 404 14.60 11.24 -13.36
C HIS A 404 13.68 10.14 -13.91
N THR A 405 12.64 9.78 -13.16
CA THR A 405 11.75 8.66 -13.50
C THR A 405 10.31 9.17 -13.70
N PRO A 406 9.89 9.43 -14.95
CA PRO A 406 8.52 9.84 -15.23
C PRO A 406 7.49 8.83 -14.72
N GLY A 407 6.39 9.34 -14.17
CA GLY A 407 5.24 8.50 -13.77
C GLY A 407 5.27 7.96 -12.34
N ILE A 408 6.30 8.26 -11.53
CA ILE A 408 6.36 7.82 -10.12
C ILE A 408 5.20 8.36 -9.29
N ALA A 409 4.93 9.66 -9.37
CA ALA A 409 3.79 10.28 -8.68
C ALA A 409 2.45 9.67 -9.13
N GLY A 410 2.27 9.43 -10.43
CA GLY A 410 1.09 8.78 -10.98
C GLY A 410 0.92 7.33 -10.49
N LYS A 411 2.02 6.57 -10.43
CA LYS A 411 2.04 5.21 -9.86
C LYS A 411 1.70 5.23 -8.37
N LEU A 412 2.27 6.16 -7.60
CA LEU A 412 2.02 6.32 -6.16
C LEU A 412 0.55 6.61 -5.89
N PHE A 413 0.04 7.70 -6.45
CA PHE A 413 -1.34 8.13 -6.19
C PHE A 413 -2.37 7.19 -6.83
N GLY A 414 -2.05 6.59 -7.97
CA GLY A 414 -2.86 5.54 -8.57
C GLY A 414 -2.94 4.27 -7.71
N ALA A 415 -1.84 3.85 -7.07
CA ALA A 415 -1.85 2.70 -6.16
C ALA A 415 -2.69 2.96 -4.90
N LEU A 416 -2.58 4.16 -4.33
CA LEU A 416 -3.41 4.59 -3.20
C LEU A 416 -4.89 4.69 -3.58
N GLY A 417 -5.21 5.33 -4.71
CA GLY A 417 -6.57 5.50 -5.22
C GLY A 417 -7.27 4.18 -5.51
N ARG A 418 -6.60 3.24 -6.20
CA ARG A 418 -7.12 1.87 -6.43
C ARG A 418 -7.35 1.08 -5.13
N SER A 419 -6.71 1.50 -4.04
CA SER A 419 -6.88 0.92 -2.72
C SER A 419 -7.94 1.65 -1.87
N GLY A 420 -8.66 2.61 -2.44
CA GLY A 420 -9.68 3.41 -1.76
C GLY A 420 -9.11 4.36 -0.71
N ILE A 421 -7.85 4.81 -0.86
CA ILE A 421 -7.19 5.73 0.06
C ILE A 421 -7.21 7.13 -0.55
N SER A 422 -7.95 8.03 0.08
CA SER A 422 -7.99 9.45 -0.30
C SER A 422 -6.78 10.20 0.25
N ILE A 423 -6.28 11.13 -0.54
CA ILE A 423 -5.17 12.02 -0.18
C ILE A 423 -5.77 13.38 0.16
N ILE A 424 -5.46 13.89 1.36
CA ILE A 424 -6.03 15.13 1.89
C ILE A 424 -5.17 16.32 1.50
N ALA A 425 -3.84 16.19 1.65
CA ALA A 425 -2.86 17.18 1.24
C ALA A 425 -1.63 16.48 0.66
N CYS A 426 -0.88 17.18 -0.19
CA CYS A 426 0.39 16.68 -0.70
C CYS A 426 1.40 17.82 -0.86
N ALA A 427 2.67 17.49 -0.69
CA ALA A 427 3.79 18.40 -0.89
C ALA A 427 4.88 17.68 -1.68
N GLN A 428 5.26 18.29 -2.80
CA GLN A 428 6.35 17.85 -3.66
C GLN A 428 7.15 19.07 -4.09
N GLY A 429 8.45 19.06 -3.78
CA GLY A 429 9.38 20.12 -4.19
C GLY A 429 9.95 19.88 -5.59
N ALA A 430 10.56 20.91 -6.18
CA ALA A 430 11.20 20.84 -7.51
C ALA A 430 12.44 19.92 -7.57
N SER A 431 13.01 19.55 -6.42
CA SER A 431 14.07 18.55 -6.35
C SER A 431 13.54 17.13 -6.57
N GLU A 432 12.24 16.90 -6.39
CA GLU A 432 11.54 15.60 -6.43
C GLU A 432 12.25 14.49 -5.64
N THR A 433 13.05 14.82 -4.63
CA THR A 433 13.73 13.84 -3.76
C THR A 433 12.79 13.22 -2.73
N ASN A 434 11.64 13.86 -2.54
CA ASN A 434 10.61 13.50 -1.57
C ASN A 434 9.23 13.84 -2.13
N ILE A 435 8.28 12.92 -1.97
CA ILE A 435 6.84 13.20 -2.11
C ILE A 435 6.20 12.86 -0.77
N SER A 436 5.67 13.88 -0.11
CA SER A 436 4.95 13.73 1.17
C SER A 436 3.47 14.03 0.98
N PHE A 437 2.62 13.29 1.67
CA PHE A 437 1.19 13.44 1.57
C PHE A 437 0.48 13.00 2.86
N VAL A 438 -0.72 13.52 3.05
CA VAL A 438 -1.52 13.32 4.26
C VAL A 438 -2.72 12.43 3.95
N VAL A 439 -2.94 11.45 4.81
CA VAL A 439 -4.08 10.51 4.76
C VAL A 439 -4.75 10.46 6.13
N GLN A 440 -5.99 9.95 6.21
CA GLN A 440 -6.60 9.65 7.51
C GLN A 440 -5.77 8.57 8.22
N GLU A 441 -5.54 8.73 9.53
CA GLU A 441 -4.62 7.87 10.29
C GLU A 441 -5.02 6.38 10.23
N LYS A 442 -6.32 6.08 10.18
CA LYS A 442 -6.84 4.70 10.02
C LYS A 442 -6.32 3.98 8.76
N TYR A 443 -5.96 4.73 7.72
CA TYR A 443 -5.40 4.20 6.48
C TYR A 443 -3.86 4.18 6.45
N LEU A 444 -3.17 4.67 7.48
CA LEU A 444 -1.69 4.74 7.48
C LEU A 444 -1.05 3.37 7.21
N ARG A 445 -1.45 2.35 7.96
CA ARG A 445 -0.90 0.99 7.77
C ARG A 445 -1.21 0.46 6.37
N LYS A 446 -2.43 0.69 5.86
CA LYS A 446 -2.81 0.28 4.49
C LYS A 446 -1.96 1.00 3.45
N SER A 447 -1.74 2.30 3.62
CA SER A 447 -0.93 3.15 2.74
C SER A 447 0.51 2.65 2.68
N LEU A 448 1.16 2.43 3.83
CA LEU A 448 2.53 1.93 3.88
C LEU A 448 2.68 0.56 3.20
N ASN A 449 1.74 -0.37 3.40
CA ASN A 449 1.78 -1.68 2.73
C ASN A 449 1.61 -1.53 1.21
N VAL A 450 0.61 -0.77 0.76
CA VAL A 450 0.35 -0.57 -0.68
C VAL A 450 1.56 0.04 -1.39
N ILE A 451 2.22 1.01 -0.76
CA ILE A 451 3.40 1.66 -1.33
C ILE A 451 4.61 0.71 -1.29
N HIS A 452 4.82 0.01 -0.17
CA HIS A 452 5.93 -0.94 -0.05
C HIS A 452 5.81 -2.07 -1.08
N ASP A 453 4.62 -2.67 -1.20
CA ASP A 453 4.33 -3.70 -2.19
C ASP A 453 4.58 -3.17 -3.62
N SER A 454 4.01 -2.01 -3.96
CA SER A 454 4.06 -1.43 -5.31
C SER A 454 5.47 -1.03 -5.76
N PHE A 455 6.35 -0.61 -4.84
CA PHE A 455 7.66 -0.05 -5.18
C PHE A 455 8.86 -0.93 -4.78
N PHE A 456 8.73 -1.80 -3.77
CA PHE A 456 9.86 -2.55 -3.20
C PHE A 456 9.75 -4.07 -3.38
N LEU A 457 8.54 -4.64 -3.44
CA LEU A 457 8.34 -6.10 -3.53
C LEU A 457 7.91 -6.55 -4.93
N SER A 458 7.14 -5.75 -5.65
CA SER A 458 6.66 -6.10 -6.98
C SER A 458 7.66 -5.72 -8.08
N GLU A 459 8.47 -6.68 -8.51
CA GLU A 459 8.90 -6.71 -9.93
C GLU A 459 7.73 -7.00 -10.88
N TYR A 460 6.65 -7.59 -10.33
CA TYR A 460 5.49 -8.06 -11.06
C TYR A 460 4.23 -7.32 -10.61
N LYS A 461 3.37 -6.88 -11.52
CA LYS A 461 1.99 -6.49 -11.20
C LYS A 461 1.26 -7.70 -10.60
N VAL A 462 0.61 -7.56 -9.45
CA VAL A 462 -0.16 -8.64 -8.84
C VAL A 462 -1.66 -8.38 -9.04
N LEU A 463 -2.37 -9.38 -9.56
CA LEU A 463 -3.84 -9.43 -9.59
C LEU A 463 -4.31 -10.54 -8.66
N ASN A 464 -5.11 -10.19 -7.66
CA ASN A 464 -5.62 -11.12 -6.65
C ASN A 464 -6.98 -11.67 -7.09
N ILE A 465 -7.10 -12.99 -7.19
CA ILE A 465 -8.27 -13.66 -7.79
C ILE A 465 -9.03 -14.44 -6.73
N PHE A 466 -10.33 -14.18 -6.64
CA PHE A 466 -11.30 -15.00 -5.91
C PHE A 466 -12.12 -15.81 -6.92
N ILE A 467 -12.13 -17.14 -6.82
CA ILE A 467 -12.86 -18.00 -7.75
C ILE A 467 -14.01 -18.67 -7.02
N CYS A 468 -15.24 -18.42 -7.47
CA CYS A 468 -16.44 -19.09 -6.98
C CYS A 468 -16.96 -20.10 -8.02
N GLY A 469 -17.12 -21.35 -7.60
CA GLY A 469 -17.50 -22.45 -8.46
C GLY A 469 -16.29 -23.18 -9.02
N VAL A 470 -16.02 -24.38 -8.51
CA VAL A 470 -14.91 -25.26 -8.95
C VAL A 470 -15.39 -26.44 -9.82
N GLY A 471 -16.56 -26.28 -10.45
CA GLY A 471 -17.13 -27.26 -11.38
C GLY A 471 -16.37 -27.28 -12.73
N THR A 472 -17.04 -27.66 -13.82
CA THR A 472 -16.39 -27.89 -15.11
C THR A 472 -15.64 -26.65 -15.64
N VAL A 473 -16.27 -25.46 -15.62
CA VAL A 473 -15.63 -24.22 -16.10
C VAL A 473 -14.57 -23.72 -15.12
N GLY A 474 -14.91 -23.58 -13.83
CA GLY A 474 -13.97 -23.05 -12.84
C GLY A 474 -12.75 -23.94 -12.60
N GLY A 475 -12.91 -25.26 -12.67
CA GLY A 475 -11.78 -26.21 -12.65
C GLY A 475 -10.84 -26.00 -13.83
N LYS A 476 -11.37 -25.84 -15.05
CA LYS A 476 -10.56 -25.53 -16.25
C LYS A 476 -9.92 -24.15 -16.20
N LEU A 477 -10.57 -23.16 -15.59
CA LEU A 477 -9.98 -21.84 -15.35
C LEU A 477 -8.77 -21.94 -14.41
N ILE A 478 -8.88 -22.69 -13.30
CA ILE A 478 -7.78 -22.90 -12.36
C ILE A 478 -6.59 -23.59 -13.05
N GLU A 479 -6.85 -24.60 -13.88
CA GLU A 479 -5.82 -25.26 -14.71
C GLU A 479 -5.13 -24.25 -15.64
N GLN A 480 -5.89 -23.43 -16.37
CA GLN A 480 -5.33 -22.40 -17.26
C GLN A 480 -4.48 -21.36 -16.51
N ILE A 481 -4.94 -20.89 -15.35
CA ILE A 481 -4.18 -19.94 -14.51
C ILE A 481 -2.86 -20.57 -14.08
N ARG A 482 -2.89 -21.81 -13.57
CA ARG A 482 -1.69 -22.54 -13.13
C ARG A 482 -0.69 -22.69 -14.26
N ASP A 483 -1.15 -23.12 -15.44
CA ASP A 483 -0.28 -23.43 -16.56
C ASP A 483 0.34 -22.16 -17.19
N GLN A 484 -0.33 -21.01 -17.08
CA GLN A 484 0.16 -19.72 -17.60
C GLN A 484 0.97 -18.90 -16.58
N GLN A 485 0.96 -19.26 -15.29
CA GLN A 485 1.48 -18.41 -14.22
C GLN A 485 2.95 -18.02 -14.43
N GLU A 486 3.82 -18.98 -14.76
CA GLU A 486 5.25 -18.70 -14.96
C GLU A 486 5.55 -17.93 -16.25
N ILE A 487 4.75 -18.15 -17.30
CA ILE A 487 4.85 -17.41 -18.57
C ILE A 487 4.48 -15.94 -18.33
N LEU A 488 3.38 -15.68 -17.63
CA LEU A 488 2.90 -14.33 -17.34
C LEU A 488 3.86 -13.55 -16.45
N LYS A 489 4.47 -14.21 -15.45
CA LYS A 489 5.54 -13.58 -14.65
C LYS A 489 6.69 -13.16 -15.55
N LYS A 490 7.23 -14.09 -16.36
CA LYS A 490 8.41 -13.83 -17.19
C LYS A 490 8.19 -12.80 -18.29
N HIS A 491 7.07 -12.88 -19.02
CA HIS A 491 6.86 -12.10 -20.24
C HIS A 491 6.01 -10.84 -20.03
N SER A 492 5.08 -10.86 -19.09
CA SER A 492 4.14 -9.76 -18.84
C SER A 492 4.38 -9.06 -17.51
N ARG A 493 5.38 -9.50 -16.73
CA ARG A 493 5.60 -9.08 -15.35
C ARG A 493 4.31 -9.12 -14.54
N LEU A 494 3.49 -10.16 -14.72
CA LEU A 494 2.17 -10.28 -14.10
C LEU A 494 2.10 -11.56 -13.25
N ASN A 495 1.74 -11.42 -11.98
CA ASN A 495 1.46 -12.54 -11.10
C ASN A 495 -0.05 -12.62 -10.81
N LEU A 496 -0.68 -13.70 -11.25
CA LEU A 496 -2.07 -14.01 -10.91
C LEU A 496 -2.09 -14.79 -9.59
N ASN A 497 -2.43 -14.10 -8.50
CA ASN A 497 -2.43 -14.68 -7.17
C ASN A 497 -3.85 -15.14 -6.79
N VAL A 498 -4.11 -16.44 -6.82
CA VAL A 498 -5.42 -16.97 -6.40
C VAL A 498 -5.47 -17.00 -4.88
N VAL A 499 -6.24 -16.09 -4.31
CA VAL A 499 -6.31 -15.83 -2.85
C VAL A 499 -7.55 -16.40 -2.20
N GLY A 500 -8.56 -16.80 -2.98
CA GLY A 500 -9.73 -17.48 -2.45
C GLY A 500 -10.38 -18.40 -3.49
N ILE A 501 -10.83 -19.56 -3.02
CA ILE A 501 -11.56 -20.54 -3.84
C ILE A 501 -12.78 -21.01 -3.05
N ALA A 502 -13.94 -21.01 -3.69
CA ALA A 502 -15.19 -21.45 -3.09
C ALA A 502 -15.95 -22.47 -3.95
N SER A 503 -16.53 -23.46 -3.29
CA SER A 503 -17.55 -24.36 -3.82
C SER A 503 -18.94 -23.99 -3.27
N SER A 504 -19.96 -24.77 -3.61
CA SER A 504 -21.32 -24.59 -3.08
C SER A 504 -21.43 -24.77 -1.55
N LYS A 505 -20.44 -25.41 -0.92
CA LYS A 505 -20.50 -25.76 0.52
C LYS A 505 -19.31 -25.29 1.34
N LYS A 506 -18.17 -24.95 0.72
CA LYS A 506 -16.89 -24.68 1.40
C LYS A 506 -16.12 -23.56 0.72
N ALA A 507 -15.29 -22.85 1.46
CA ALA A 507 -14.40 -21.82 0.92
C ALA A 507 -13.06 -21.80 1.65
N ILE A 508 -12.00 -21.52 0.91
CA ILE A 508 -10.64 -21.30 1.44
C ILE A 508 -10.16 -19.91 1.07
N PHE A 509 -9.37 -19.31 1.95
CA PHE A 509 -8.80 -17.97 1.79
C PHE A 509 -7.35 -17.96 2.28
N SER A 510 -6.44 -17.42 1.48
CA SER A 510 -5.03 -17.24 1.82
C SER A 510 -4.50 -15.96 1.19
N ARG A 511 -3.94 -15.06 1.99
CA ARG A 511 -3.35 -13.80 1.48
C ARG A 511 -2.08 -14.06 0.67
N GLU A 512 -1.33 -15.07 1.04
CA GLU A 512 -0.06 -15.46 0.41
C GLU A 512 -0.27 -16.23 -0.91
N GLY A 513 -1.52 -16.61 -1.20
CA GLY A 513 -1.91 -17.42 -2.33
C GLY A 513 -2.26 -18.85 -1.93
N ILE A 514 -3.00 -19.52 -2.82
CA ILE A 514 -3.43 -20.92 -2.67
C ILE A 514 -2.60 -21.77 -3.64
N ASP A 515 -2.09 -22.91 -3.17
CA ASP A 515 -1.40 -23.89 -4.03
C ASP A 515 -2.42 -24.55 -4.97
N LEU A 516 -2.37 -24.17 -6.25
CA LEU A 516 -3.27 -24.66 -7.29
C LEU A 516 -3.10 -26.15 -7.61
N ASN A 517 -2.03 -26.81 -7.14
CA ASN A 517 -1.89 -28.26 -7.28
C ASN A 517 -2.67 -29.01 -6.19
N LYS A 518 -2.89 -28.40 -5.03
CA LYS A 518 -3.50 -29.02 -3.84
C LYS A 518 -4.82 -28.37 -3.42
N TYR A 519 -5.34 -27.44 -4.21
CA TYR A 519 -6.52 -26.66 -3.83
C TYR A 519 -7.75 -27.52 -3.54
N ARG A 520 -7.92 -28.68 -4.21
CA ARG A 520 -9.05 -29.59 -3.98
C ARG A 520 -9.02 -30.19 -2.58
N GLU A 521 -7.85 -30.71 -2.16
CA GLU A 521 -7.65 -31.27 -0.83
C GLU A 521 -7.84 -30.20 0.26
N GLN A 522 -7.29 -29.00 0.05
CA GLN A 522 -7.46 -27.87 0.96
C GLN A 522 -8.91 -27.44 1.07
N LEU A 523 -9.64 -27.38 -0.04
CA LEU A 523 -11.05 -27.03 -0.08
C LEU A 523 -11.93 -28.09 0.60
N ASP A 524 -11.58 -29.37 0.46
CA ASP A 524 -12.27 -30.48 1.13
C ASP A 524 -12.05 -30.48 2.64
N GLN A 525 -10.93 -29.95 3.13
CA GLN A 525 -10.67 -29.80 4.57
C GLN A 525 -11.21 -28.49 5.16
N ALA A 526 -11.70 -27.58 4.32
CA ALA A 526 -12.13 -26.26 4.73
C ALA A 526 -13.47 -26.26 5.49
N GLU A 527 -13.68 -25.19 6.26
CA GLU A 527 -14.94 -24.97 6.97
C GLU A 527 -16.13 -24.76 6.02
N PRO A 528 -17.36 -25.12 6.45
CA PRO A 528 -18.57 -24.84 5.70
C PRO A 528 -18.78 -23.34 5.45
N SER A 529 -19.02 -23.00 4.18
CA SER A 529 -19.21 -21.63 3.69
C SER A 529 -20.52 -21.49 2.93
N ASN A 530 -20.99 -20.25 2.79
CA ASN A 530 -22.15 -19.84 2.00
C ASN A 530 -21.87 -18.47 1.36
N ALA A 531 -22.78 -17.97 0.53
CA ALA A 531 -22.60 -16.70 -0.18
C ALA A 531 -22.24 -15.52 0.76
N LYS A 532 -22.89 -15.43 1.93
CA LYS A 532 -22.64 -14.37 2.91
C LYS A 532 -21.26 -14.48 3.57
N LYS A 533 -20.90 -15.67 4.07
CA LYS A 533 -19.57 -15.92 4.66
C LYS A 533 -18.44 -15.68 3.66
N MET A 534 -18.68 -16.00 2.38
CA MET A 534 -17.72 -15.76 1.31
C MET A 534 -17.47 -14.27 1.11
N LEU A 535 -18.54 -13.48 1.02
CA LEU A 535 -18.46 -12.02 0.92
C LEU A 535 -17.73 -11.42 2.13
N GLU A 536 -18.10 -11.81 3.36
CA GLU A 536 -17.42 -11.38 4.58
C GLU A 536 -15.93 -11.73 4.56
N GLY A 537 -15.57 -12.93 4.09
CA GLY A 537 -14.18 -13.35 3.91
C GLY A 537 -13.40 -12.47 2.91
N ILE A 538 -13.98 -12.20 1.74
CA ILE A 538 -13.40 -11.35 0.70
C ILE A 538 -13.18 -9.92 1.24
N LEU A 539 -14.21 -9.32 1.84
CA LEU A 539 -14.16 -7.96 2.36
C LEU A 539 -13.18 -7.84 3.54
N LYS A 540 -13.14 -8.84 4.44
CA LYS A 540 -12.20 -8.90 5.55
C LYS A 540 -10.75 -9.01 5.08
N MET A 541 -10.49 -9.71 3.97
CA MET A 541 -9.16 -9.75 3.38
C MET A 541 -8.71 -8.37 2.89
N ASN A 542 -9.63 -7.54 2.37
CA ASN A 542 -9.36 -6.15 1.97
C ASN A 542 -8.10 -6.02 1.08
N ILE A 543 -7.96 -6.93 0.11
CA ILE A 543 -6.80 -6.98 -0.79
C ILE A 543 -7.08 -6.13 -2.04
N PHE A 544 -6.07 -5.34 -2.43
CA PHE A 544 -6.10 -4.47 -3.60
C PHE A 544 -5.98 -5.26 -4.92
N ASN A 545 -6.29 -4.61 -6.04
CA ASN A 545 -6.28 -5.23 -7.38
C ASN A 545 -6.95 -6.60 -7.37
N SER A 546 -8.17 -6.67 -6.87
CA SER A 546 -8.90 -7.92 -6.70
C SER A 546 -9.98 -8.09 -7.75
N VAL A 547 -10.16 -9.34 -8.17
CA VAL A 547 -11.24 -9.76 -9.06
C VAL A 547 -11.96 -10.97 -8.47
N PHE A 548 -13.28 -10.88 -8.42
CA PHE A 548 -14.18 -11.98 -8.11
C PHE A 548 -14.64 -12.62 -9.41
N VAL A 549 -14.41 -13.92 -9.56
CA VAL A 549 -14.74 -14.71 -10.74
C VAL A 549 -15.85 -15.68 -10.39
N ASP A 550 -17.06 -15.44 -10.90
CA ASP A 550 -18.21 -16.31 -10.72
C ASP A 550 -18.33 -17.31 -11.88
N CYS A 551 -18.01 -18.57 -11.61
CA CYS A 551 -18.19 -19.71 -12.52
C CYS A 551 -19.42 -20.56 -12.15
N THR A 552 -20.40 -19.99 -11.43
CA THR A 552 -21.63 -20.67 -10.99
C THR A 552 -22.85 -20.25 -11.81
N ALA A 553 -23.99 -20.91 -11.55
CA ALA A 553 -25.32 -20.51 -12.02
C ALA A 553 -26.22 -20.06 -10.86
N SER A 554 -25.62 -19.58 -9.74
CA SER A 554 -26.36 -19.29 -8.51
C SER A 554 -26.90 -17.86 -8.45
N ILE A 555 -28.20 -17.72 -8.13
CA ILE A 555 -28.82 -16.41 -7.85
C ILE A 555 -28.20 -15.77 -6.60
N GLU A 556 -27.87 -16.57 -5.58
CA GLU A 556 -27.31 -16.06 -4.33
C GLU A 556 -25.92 -15.45 -4.53
N VAL A 557 -25.11 -16.05 -5.41
CA VAL A 557 -23.78 -15.52 -5.75
C VAL A 557 -23.89 -14.26 -6.60
N ALA A 558 -24.81 -14.25 -7.58
CA ALA A 558 -25.06 -13.06 -8.41
C ALA A 558 -25.50 -11.82 -7.60
N LYS A 559 -26.17 -12.02 -6.44
CA LYS A 559 -26.57 -10.93 -5.54
C LYS A 559 -25.38 -10.27 -4.83
N LEU A 560 -24.23 -10.93 -4.74
CA LEU A 560 -23.04 -10.38 -4.08
C LEU A 560 -22.34 -9.30 -4.90
N TYR A 561 -22.60 -9.23 -6.21
CA TYR A 561 -21.82 -8.40 -7.13
C TYR A 561 -21.87 -6.93 -6.78
N GLN A 562 -23.02 -6.42 -6.36
CA GLN A 562 -23.20 -5.01 -6.01
C GLN A 562 -22.24 -4.61 -4.88
N GLU A 563 -22.30 -5.35 -3.77
CA GLU A 563 -21.48 -5.08 -2.59
C GLU A 563 -19.97 -5.26 -2.87
N LEU A 564 -19.61 -6.22 -3.71
CA LEU A 564 -18.23 -6.41 -4.17
C LEU A 564 -17.71 -5.21 -4.96
N LEU A 565 -18.51 -4.69 -5.91
CA LEU A 565 -18.14 -3.53 -6.72
C LEU A 565 -18.01 -2.26 -5.87
N GLU A 566 -18.91 -2.04 -4.91
CA GLU A 566 -18.85 -0.92 -3.94
C GLU A 566 -17.59 -0.95 -3.08
N HIS A 567 -17.04 -2.14 -2.82
CA HIS A 567 -15.79 -2.33 -2.08
C HIS A 567 -14.55 -2.45 -2.97
N ASN A 568 -14.62 -1.96 -4.22
CA ASN A 568 -13.54 -1.93 -5.20
C ASN A 568 -13.01 -3.32 -5.61
N VAL A 569 -13.87 -4.34 -5.65
CA VAL A 569 -13.56 -5.67 -6.21
C VAL A 569 -14.18 -5.77 -7.61
N SER A 570 -13.35 -6.00 -8.64
CA SER A 570 -13.88 -6.22 -9.99
C SER A 570 -14.61 -7.56 -10.08
N VAL A 571 -15.60 -7.69 -10.97
CA VAL A 571 -16.38 -8.92 -11.14
C VAL A 571 -16.25 -9.45 -12.58
N VAL A 572 -15.90 -10.72 -12.72
CA VAL A 572 -15.97 -11.49 -13.98
C VAL A 572 -16.99 -12.60 -13.80
N ALA A 573 -18.04 -12.62 -14.61
CA ALA A 573 -19.15 -13.56 -14.44
C ALA A 573 -19.39 -14.45 -15.67
N CYS A 574 -19.42 -15.77 -15.46
CA CYS A 574 -20.09 -16.73 -16.33
C CYS A 574 -21.61 -16.77 -16.10
N ASN A 575 -22.02 -16.22 -14.96
CA ASN A 575 -23.39 -16.27 -14.50
C ASN A 575 -24.23 -15.21 -15.20
N LYS A 576 -25.18 -15.66 -16.02
CA LYS A 576 -26.07 -14.82 -16.83
C LYS A 576 -27.06 -14.03 -15.99
N ILE A 577 -27.37 -14.47 -14.77
CA ILE A 577 -28.47 -13.96 -13.94
C ILE A 577 -28.36 -12.45 -13.73
N ALA A 578 -27.18 -11.93 -13.37
CA ALA A 578 -27.00 -10.51 -13.11
C ALA A 578 -27.21 -9.66 -14.38
N ALA A 579 -26.57 -10.07 -15.49
CA ALA A 579 -26.62 -9.33 -16.75
C ALA A 579 -28.00 -9.38 -17.44
N SER A 580 -28.76 -10.47 -17.25
CA SER A 580 -30.13 -10.62 -17.77
C SER A 580 -31.23 -10.30 -16.76
N SER A 581 -30.90 -9.80 -15.57
CA SER A 581 -31.89 -9.39 -14.55
C SER A 581 -32.66 -8.13 -14.98
N LYS A 582 -33.53 -7.58 -14.11
CA LYS A 582 -34.20 -6.29 -14.39
C LYS A 582 -33.18 -5.23 -14.84
N TYR A 583 -33.54 -4.43 -15.83
CA TYR A 583 -32.64 -3.43 -16.42
C TYR A 583 -32.06 -2.48 -15.37
N THR A 584 -32.84 -2.12 -14.35
CA THR A 584 -32.40 -1.27 -13.24
C THR A 584 -31.25 -1.88 -12.46
N ASN A 585 -31.28 -3.18 -12.18
CA ASN A 585 -30.21 -3.88 -11.46
C ASN A 585 -28.94 -3.98 -12.32
N TYR A 586 -29.10 -4.38 -13.59
CA TYR A 586 -28.00 -4.41 -14.54
C TYR A 586 -27.31 -3.03 -14.69
N LYS A 587 -28.12 -1.97 -14.86
CA LYS A 587 -27.63 -0.59 -14.98
C LYS A 587 -26.89 -0.16 -13.71
N HIS A 588 -27.45 -0.45 -12.54
CA HIS A 588 -26.83 -0.10 -11.26
C HIS A 588 -25.44 -0.74 -11.11
N LEU A 589 -25.29 -2.03 -11.43
CA LEU A 589 -23.99 -2.71 -11.43
C LEU A 589 -22.96 -2.03 -12.35
N LYS A 590 -23.37 -1.64 -13.57
CA LYS A 590 -22.48 -0.95 -14.53
C LYS A 590 -22.09 0.45 -14.05
N GLU A 591 -23.03 1.22 -13.49
CA GLU A 591 -22.79 2.55 -12.94
C GLU A 591 -21.88 2.51 -11.71
N THR A 592 -22.11 1.58 -10.78
CA THR A 592 -21.25 1.38 -9.61
C THR A 592 -19.84 0.99 -10.03
N ALA A 593 -19.70 0.06 -10.99
CA ALA A 593 -18.38 -0.32 -11.49
C ALA A 593 -17.62 0.88 -12.06
N LEU A 594 -18.30 1.73 -12.84
CA LEU A 594 -17.72 2.95 -13.40
C LEU A 594 -17.32 3.96 -12.31
N ALA A 595 -18.19 4.22 -11.34
CA ALA A 595 -17.96 5.18 -10.27
C ALA A 595 -16.77 4.80 -9.37
N HIS A 596 -16.59 3.51 -9.11
CA HIS A 596 -15.50 2.98 -8.29
C HIS A 596 -14.22 2.65 -9.09
N GLY A 597 -14.23 2.85 -10.41
CA GLY A 597 -13.09 2.54 -11.28
C GLY A 597 -12.76 1.05 -11.39
N VAL A 598 -13.71 0.16 -11.06
CA VAL A 598 -13.60 -1.30 -11.19
C VAL A 598 -14.32 -1.80 -12.44
N LYS A 599 -14.18 -3.10 -12.75
CA LYS A 599 -14.75 -3.68 -13.97
C LYS A 599 -15.81 -4.72 -13.64
N PHE A 600 -16.91 -4.68 -14.39
CA PHE A 600 -17.89 -5.78 -14.46
C PHE A 600 -17.86 -6.36 -15.88
N ARG A 601 -17.35 -7.58 -16.02
CA ARG A 601 -17.13 -8.27 -17.30
C ARG A 601 -17.88 -9.61 -17.32
N PHE A 602 -18.44 -9.98 -18.46
CA PHE A 602 -19.27 -11.17 -18.59
C PHE A 602 -19.35 -11.67 -20.03
N GLU A 603 -18.22 -11.64 -20.74
CA GLU A 603 -18.11 -12.04 -22.16
C GLU A 603 -18.72 -13.42 -22.43
N THR A 604 -18.50 -14.33 -21.50
CA THR A 604 -18.90 -15.74 -21.57
C THR A 604 -20.40 -15.97 -21.48
N ASN A 605 -21.19 -14.94 -21.14
CA ASN A 605 -22.64 -15.07 -21.01
C ASN A 605 -23.36 -15.35 -22.34
N VAL A 606 -22.77 -14.98 -23.48
CA VAL A 606 -23.40 -15.14 -24.79
C VAL A 606 -22.63 -16.11 -25.70
N GLY A 607 -21.32 -15.89 -25.86
CA GLY A 607 -20.51 -16.54 -26.88
C GLY A 607 -19.55 -17.62 -26.39
N ALA A 608 -19.68 -18.10 -25.15
CA ALA A 608 -18.65 -18.91 -24.49
C ALA A 608 -17.28 -18.21 -24.51
N GLY A 609 -16.37 -18.58 -25.42
CA GLY A 609 -15.07 -17.92 -25.58
C GLY A 609 -15.01 -16.85 -26.67
N LEU A 610 -16.09 -16.65 -27.44
CA LEU A 610 -16.11 -15.69 -28.55
C LEU A 610 -16.18 -14.24 -28.04
N PRO A 611 -15.40 -13.30 -28.62
CA PRO A 611 -15.35 -11.90 -28.20
C PRO A 611 -16.51 -11.08 -28.78
N ILE A 612 -17.75 -11.44 -28.47
CA ILE A 612 -18.95 -10.77 -28.99
C ILE A 612 -19.24 -9.47 -28.22
N ILE A 613 -19.33 -9.54 -26.89
CA ILE A 613 -19.68 -8.42 -26.02
C ILE A 613 -18.55 -7.38 -26.01
N GLY A 614 -17.30 -7.82 -25.95
CA GLY A 614 -16.13 -6.94 -26.07
C GLY A 614 -16.14 -6.15 -27.37
N THR A 615 -16.39 -6.82 -28.49
CA THR A 615 -16.48 -6.16 -29.81
C THR A 615 -17.62 -5.13 -29.87
N ILE A 616 -18.81 -5.48 -29.37
CA ILE A 616 -19.93 -4.53 -29.29
C ILE A 616 -19.55 -3.31 -28.45
N ASN A 617 -18.93 -3.52 -27.29
CA ASN A 617 -18.49 -2.43 -26.42
C ASN A 617 -17.44 -1.54 -27.08
N ASP A 618 -16.46 -2.09 -27.79
CA ASP A 618 -15.44 -1.31 -28.48
C ASP A 618 -16.04 -0.46 -29.61
N LEU A 619 -17.01 -1.01 -30.35
CA LEU A 619 -17.77 -0.28 -31.37
C LEU A 619 -18.55 0.88 -30.73
N VAL A 620 -19.34 0.61 -29.69
CA VAL A 620 -20.15 1.64 -29.01
C VAL A 620 -19.30 2.71 -28.33
N HIS A 621 -18.25 2.33 -27.60
CA HIS A 621 -17.36 3.28 -26.91
C HIS A 621 -16.53 4.12 -27.89
N SER A 622 -16.23 3.61 -29.09
CA SER A 622 -15.59 4.39 -30.16
C SER A 622 -16.56 5.28 -30.95
N GLY A 623 -17.82 5.37 -30.52
CA GLY A 623 -18.85 6.22 -31.11
C GLY A 623 -19.55 5.64 -32.35
N ASP A 624 -19.43 4.33 -32.60
CA ASP A 624 -20.28 3.64 -33.58
C ASP A 624 -21.64 3.29 -32.96
N ARG A 625 -22.65 3.02 -33.80
CA ARG A 625 -23.99 2.64 -33.37
C ARG A 625 -24.37 1.29 -33.98
N ILE A 626 -24.71 0.33 -33.13
CA ILE A 626 -25.26 -0.95 -33.57
C ILE A 626 -26.69 -0.71 -34.09
N LEU A 627 -26.96 -1.09 -35.34
CA LEU A 627 -28.28 -0.94 -35.97
C LEU A 627 -29.06 -2.24 -35.92
N ARG A 628 -28.38 -3.36 -36.17
CA ARG A 628 -28.98 -4.70 -36.21
C ARG A 628 -28.00 -5.75 -35.70
N ILE A 629 -28.51 -6.68 -34.90
CA ILE A 629 -27.80 -7.91 -34.48
C ILE A 629 -28.64 -9.09 -34.94
N GLU A 630 -28.01 -10.02 -35.64
CA GLU A 630 -28.61 -11.31 -36.00
C GLU A 630 -27.70 -12.40 -35.46
N ALA A 631 -28.24 -13.34 -34.70
CA ALA A 631 -27.41 -14.29 -33.98
C ALA A 631 -28.06 -15.67 -33.84
N VAL A 632 -27.25 -16.71 -33.96
CA VAL A 632 -27.61 -18.09 -33.62
C VAL A 632 -26.72 -18.52 -32.45
N LEU A 633 -27.34 -18.69 -31.27
CA LEU A 633 -26.65 -18.68 -29.98
C LEU A 633 -26.89 -19.91 -29.10
N SER A 634 -27.63 -20.91 -29.58
CA SER A 634 -27.93 -22.13 -28.83
C SER A 634 -27.27 -23.35 -29.47
N GLY A 635 -26.30 -23.93 -28.75
CA GLY A 635 -25.65 -25.17 -29.17
C GLY A 635 -26.63 -26.34 -29.25
N THR A 636 -27.56 -26.45 -28.29
CA THR A 636 -28.59 -27.50 -28.25
C THR A 636 -29.52 -27.43 -29.46
N LEU A 637 -30.07 -26.24 -29.74
CA LEU A 637 -30.99 -26.05 -30.86
C LEU A 637 -30.26 -26.22 -32.20
N ASN A 638 -29.01 -25.75 -32.31
CA ASN A 638 -28.21 -25.97 -33.51
C ASN A 638 -27.93 -27.44 -33.76
N PHE A 639 -27.64 -28.22 -32.72
CA PHE A 639 -27.48 -29.66 -32.84
C PHE A 639 -28.78 -30.31 -33.33
N ILE A 640 -29.91 -30.02 -32.68
CA ILE A 640 -31.23 -30.57 -33.04
C ILE A 640 -31.56 -30.33 -34.53
N PHE A 641 -31.48 -29.09 -34.99
CA PHE A 641 -31.86 -28.75 -36.38
C PHE A 641 -30.80 -29.13 -37.43
N ASN A 642 -29.57 -29.47 -37.03
CA ASN A 642 -28.56 -29.98 -37.94
C ASN A 642 -28.62 -31.52 -38.10
N GLU A 643 -29.05 -32.24 -37.07
CA GLU A 643 -29.14 -33.71 -37.09
C GLU A 643 -30.50 -34.23 -37.59
N LEU A 644 -31.51 -33.35 -37.64
CA LEU A 644 -32.84 -33.66 -38.15
C LEU A 644 -32.76 -34.09 -39.63
N SER A 645 -33.18 -35.31 -39.91
CA SER A 645 -33.08 -35.95 -41.23
C SER A 645 -34.24 -36.91 -41.47
N GLU A 646 -34.34 -37.48 -42.68
CA GLU A 646 -35.36 -38.51 -42.98
C GLU A 646 -35.25 -39.73 -42.05
N GLU A 647 -34.05 -40.07 -41.60
CA GLU A 647 -33.78 -41.21 -40.72
C GLU A 647 -33.93 -40.87 -39.22
N VAL A 648 -33.84 -39.60 -38.86
CA VAL A 648 -33.81 -39.14 -37.46
C VAL A 648 -34.86 -38.05 -37.25
N PRO A 649 -36.06 -38.38 -36.72
CA PRO A 649 -37.14 -37.43 -36.50
C PRO A 649 -36.85 -36.45 -35.35
N PHE A 650 -37.65 -35.39 -35.22
CA PHE A 650 -37.44 -34.32 -34.24
C PHE A 650 -37.36 -34.83 -32.80
N SER A 651 -38.30 -35.69 -32.39
CA SER A 651 -38.31 -36.28 -31.06
C SER A 651 -37.02 -37.07 -30.74
N GLU A 652 -36.49 -37.78 -31.73
CA GLU A 652 -35.25 -38.55 -31.63
C GLU A 652 -34.02 -37.63 -31.59
N THR A 653 -33.98 -36.54 -32.36
CA THR A 653 -32.88 -35.56 -32.28
C THR A 653 -32.80 -34.89 -30.91
N VAL A 654 -33.93 -34.57 -30.29
CA VAL A 654 -33.98 -34.03 -28.92
C VAL A 654 -33.47 -35.05 -27.90
N ARG A 655 -33.84 -36.34 -28.07
CA ARG A 655 -33.32 -37.43 -27.23
C ARG A 655 -31.81 -37.59 -27.39
N LEU A 656 -31.30 -37.59 -28.62
CA LEU A 656 -29.86 -37.64 -28.91
C LEU A 656 -29.11 -36.43 -28.35
N ALA A 657 -29.70 -35.23 -28.39
CA ALA A 657 -29.12 -34.03 -27.78
C ALA A 657 -28.99 -34.17 -26.25
N HIS A 658 -29.99 -34.77 -25.60
CA HIS A 658 -29.96 -35.06 -24.17
C HIS A 658 -28.94 -36.16 -23.82
N GLU A 659 -28.92 -37.28 -24.56
CA GLU A 659 -27.98 -38.39 -24.35
C GLU A 659 -26.52 -37.99 -24.58
N LYS A 660 -26.25 -37.15 -25.59
CA LYS A 660 -24.91 -36.60 -25.87
C LYS A 660 -24.52 -35.45 -24.92
N GLY A 661 -25.40 -35.04 -24.01
CA GLY A 661 -25.15 -33.99 -23.02
C GLY A 661 -25.09 -32.58 -23.60
N TYR A 662 -25.71 -32.33 -24.76
CA TYR A 662 -25.89 -30.99 -25.32
C TYR A 662 -27.05 -30.25 -24.65
N ALA A 663 -28.15 -30.96 -24.37
CA ALA A 663 -29.30 -30.39 -23.66
C ALA A 663 -29.10 -30.45 -22.13
N GLU A 664 -29.76 -29.53 -21.42
CA GLU A 664 -29.88 -29.57 -19.96
C GLU A 664 -30.58 -30.86 -19.48
N PRO A 665 -30.46 -31.22 -18.18
CA PRO A 665 -31.18 -32.37 -17.62
C PRO A 665 -32.69 -32.35 -17.86
N ASP A 666 -33.25 -31.15 -18.01
CA ASP A 666 -34.60 -30.92 -18.53
C ASP A 666 -34.52 -30.19 -19.89
N PRO A 667 -34.67 -30.89 -21.03
CA PRO A 667 -34.51 -30.31 -22.37
C PRO A 667 -35.55 -29.24 -22.69
N ARG A 668 -36.65 -29.15 -21.92
CA ARG A 668 -37.65 -28.08 -22.05
C ARG A 668 -37.03 -26.70 -21.84
N ILE A 669 -35.99 -26.60 -21.01
CA ILE A 669 -35.27 -25.35 -20.75
C ILE A 669 -34.62 -24.83 -22.05
N ASP A 670 -33.99 -25.70 -22.83
CA ASP A 670 -33.40 -25.35 -24.13
C ASP A 670 -34.46 -25.05 -25.19
N LEU A 671 -35.49 -25.91 -25.28
CA LEU A 671 -36.56 -25.81 -26.27
C LEU A 671 -37.46 -24.59 -26.07
N SER A 672 -37.58 -24.09 -24.84
CA SER A 672 -38.31 -22.85 -24.54
C SER A 672 -37.71 -21.60 -25.18
N GLY A 673 -36.46 -21.68 -25.69
CA GLY A 673 -35.74 -20.54 -26.24
C GLY A 673 -35.32 -19.50 -25.19
N MET A 674 -35.58 -19.73 -23.90
CA MET A 674 -35.33 -18.75 -22.84
C MET A 674 -33.85 -18.41 -22.65
N ASP A 675 -32.94 -19.36 -22.86
CA ASP A 675 -31.50 -19.06 -22.85
C ASP A 675 -31.12 -18.07 -23.98
N VAL A 676 -31.68 -18.27 -25.19
CA VAL A 676 -31.45 -17.40 -26.35
C VAL A 676 -32.04 -16.01 -26.10
N VAL A 677 -33.22 -15.92 -25.49
CA VAL A 677 -33.83 -14.64 -25.08
C VAL A 677 -32.93 -13.90 -24.10
N ARG A 678 -32.42 -14.57 -23.04
CA ARG A 678 -31.50 -13.93 -22.08
C ARG A 678 -30.23 -13.41 -22.77
N LYS A 679 -29.67 -14.19 -23.70
CA LYS A 679 -28.49 -13.78 -24.48
C LYS A 679 -28.77 -12.57 -25.37
N LEU A 680 -29.92 -12.55 -26.06
CA LEU A 680 -30.34 -11.40 -26.88
C LEU A 680 -30.51 -10.14 -26.04
N VAL A 681 -31.14 -10.25 -24.86
CA VAL A 681 -31.30 -9.11 -23.93
C VAL A 681 -29.93 -8.56 -23.50
N ILE A 682 -28.96 -9.43 -23.18
CA ILE A 682 -27.60 -9.01 -22.84
C ILE A 682 -26.95 -8.27 -24.02
N LEU A 683 -27.02 -8.82 -25.24
CA LEU A 683 -26.46 -8.19 -26.44
C LEU A 683 -27.12 -6.83 -26.74
N ALA A 684 -28.44 -6.74 -26.65
CA ALA A 684 -29.18 -5.50 -26.88
C ALA A 684 -28.79 -4.40 -25.87
N ARG A 685 -28.60 -4.78 -24.60
CA ARG A 685 -28.14 -3.87 -23.54
C ARG A 685 -26.73 -3.36 -23.77
N GLU A 686 -25.80 -4.24 -24.15
CA GLU A 686 -24.42 -3.84 -24.48
C GLU A 686 -24.36 -3.01 -25.77
N ALA A 687 -25.31 -3.21 -26.70
CA ALA A 687 -25.49 -2.39 -27.89
C ALA A 687 -26.11 -1.00 -27.62
N GLY A 688 -26.47 -0.69 -26.36
CA GLY A 688 -27.00 0.61 -25.93
C GLY A 688 -28.53 0.69 -25.86
N TYR A 689 -29.25 -0.42 -26.00
CA TYR A 689 -30.72 -0.45 -25.96
C TYR A 689 -31.25 -0.85 -24.57
N LYS A 690 -32.31 -0.18 -24.12
CA LYS A 690 -33.03 -0.56 -22.90
C LYS A 690 -34.07 -1.63 -23.25
N VAL A 691 -33.76 -2.89 -22.94
CA VAL A 691 -34.60 -4.06 -23.23
C VAL A 691 -34.76 -4.92 -21.98
N GLU A 692 -35.98 -5.37 -21.70
CA GLU A 692 -36.33 -6.41 -20.74
C GLU A 692 -36.67 -7.73 -21.44
N GLN A 693 -36.67 -8.84 -20.71
CA GLN A 693 -37.01 -10.16 -21.29
C GLN A 693 -38.44 -10.23 -21.83
N ASP A 694 -39.35 -9.41 -21.30
CA ASP A 694 -40.75 -9.33 -21.71
C ASP A 694 -40.93 -8.51 -23.00
N ASP A 695 -39.93 -7.68 -23.37
CA ASP A 695 -39.94 -6.90 -24.62
C ASP A 695 -39.54 -7.75 -25.85
N VAL A 696 -39.09 -8.99 -25.64
CA VAL A 696 -38.66 -9.89 -26.71
C VAL A 696 -39.87 -10.64 -27.27
N GLU A 697 -40.17 -10.42 -28.55
CA GLU A 697 -41.19 -11.17 -29.27
C GLU A 697 -40.72 -12.62 -29.49
N LYS A 698 -41.52 -13.59 -29.04
CA LYS A 698 -41.15 -15.01 -29.02
C LYS A 698 -42.01 -15.76 -30.04
N HIS A 699 -41.41 -16.22 -31.13
CA HIS A 699 -42.02 -17.16 -32.05
C HIS A 699 -41.38 -18.53 -31.86
N LEU A 700 -41.83 -19.25 -30.83
CA LEU A 700 -41.34 -20.58 -30.50
C LEU A 700 -41.90 -21.61 -31.49
N PHE A 701 -41.22 -22.75 -31.60
CA PHE A 701 -41.55 -23.84 -32.52
C PHE A 701 -42.14 -25.06 -31.80
N VAL A 702 -42.16 -25.05 -30.47
CA VAL A 702 -42.83 -26.05 -29.64
C VAL A 702 -44.04 -25.37 -28.97
N PRO A 703 -45.26 -25.93 -29.05
CA PRO A 703 -46.44 -25.36 -28.42
C PRO A 703 -46.32 -25.26 -26.89
N ASP A 704 -46.91 -24.22 -26.29
CA ASP A 704 -46.77 -23.92 -24.86
C ASP A 704 -47.18 -25.10 -23.94
N GLU A 705 -48.16 -25.90 -24.36
CA GLU A 705 -48.66 -27.07 -23.63
C GLU A 705 -47.59 -28.14 -23.35
N TYR A 706 -46.50 -28.17 -24.13
CA TYR A 706 -45.40 -29.13 -23.95
C TYR A 706 -44.43 -28.70 -22.83
N PHE A 707 -44.48 -27.43 -22.41
CA PHE A 707 -43.70 -26.93 -21.29
C PHE A 707 -44.40 -27.16 -19.94
N GLU A 708 -45.66 -27.58 -19.95
CA GLU A 708 -46.45 -27.88 -18.77
C GLU A 708 -46.39 -29.38 -18.38
N GLY A 709 -46.54 -29.69 -17.09
CA GLY A 709 -46.59 -31.06 -16.58
C GLY A 709 -45.22 -31.72 -16.33
N SER A 710 -45.22 -33.06 -16.25
CA SER A 710 -44.04 -33.85 -15.89
C SER A 710 -43.11 -34.12 -17.08
N LEU A 711 -41.81 -34.32 -16.82
CA LEU A 711 -40.83 -34.65 -17.86
C LEU A 711 -41.19 -35.96 -18.59
N GLU A 712 -41.80 -36.93 -17.90
CA GLU A 712 -42.25 -38.18 -18.53
C GLU A 712 -43.39 -37.94 -19.53
N THR A 713 -44.32 -37.03 -19.21
CA THR A 713 -45.40 -36.62 -20.11
C THR A 713 -44.85 -35.92 -21.35
N PHE A 714 -43.84 -35.07 -21.17
CA PHE A 714 -43.14 -34.39 -22.27
C PHE A 714 -42.54 -35.41 -23.25
N TRP A 715 -41.76 -36.38 -22.77
CA TRP A 715 -41.15 -37.40 -23.63
C TRP A 715 -42.17 -38.27 -24.37
N LYS A 716 -43.34 -38.55 -23.78
CA LYS A 716 -44.41 -39.32 -24.43
C LYS A 716 -45.12 -38.55 -25.53
N ARG A 717 -45.32 -37.24 -25.36
CA ARG A 717 -46.01 -36.38 -26.34
C ARG A 717 -45.08 -35.89 -27.45
N LEU A 718 -43.77 -35.79 -27.21
CA LEU A 718 -42.82 -35.22 -28.17
C LEU A 718 -42.90 -35.82 -29.59
N PRO A 719 -43.12 -37.13 -29.79
CA PRO A 719 -43.30 -37.71 -31.13
C PRO A 719 -44.54 -37.23 -31.89
N GLU A 720 -45.53 -36.62 -31.23
CA GLU A 720 -46.70 -36.03 -31.89
C GLU A 720 -46.30 -34.88 -32.84
N LEU A 721 -45.17 -34.22 -32.58
CA LEU A 721 -44.64 -33.12 -33.41
C LEU A 721 -43.88 -33.61 -34.65
N ASP A 722 -43.45 -34.88 -34.69
CA ASP A 722 -42.59 -35.39 -35.76
C ASP A 722 -43.24 -35.29 -37.15
N LYS A 723 -44.56 -35.48 -37.22
CA LYS A 723 -45.30 -35.42 -38.49
C LYS A 723 -45.28 -34.02 -39.11
N GLU A 724 -45.38 -32.97 -38.29
CA GLU A 724 -45.35 -31.59 -38.75
C GLU A 724 -43.94 -31.20 -39.20
N PHE A 725 -42.93 -31.52 -38.38
CA PHE A 725 -41.53 -31.28 -38.72
C PHE A 725 -41.10 -32.05 -39.98
N GLU A 726 -41.52 -33.30 -40.17
CA GLU A 726 -41.17 -34.06 -41.38
C GLU A 726 -41.82 -33.48 -42.64
N ALA A 727 -43.08 -33.03 -42.55
CA ALA A 727 -43.75 -32.37 -43.67
C ALA A 727 -43.03 -31.07 -44.08
N GLU A 728 -42.62 -30.26 -43.10
CA GLU A 728 -41.86 -29.04 -43.39
C GLU A 728 -40.42 -29.34 -43.85
N ARG A 729 -39.76 -30.39 -43.34
CA ARG A 729 -38.39 -30.78 -43.71
C ARG A 729 -38.28 -31.05 -45.20
N LYS A 730 -39.25 -31.78 -45.78
CA LYS A 730 -39.31 -32.05 -47.22
C LYS A 730 -39.37 -30.78 -48.05
N VAL A 731 -40.18 -29.80 -47.62
CA VAL A 731 -40.27 -28.49 -48.28
C VAL A 731 -38.93 -27.73 -48.17
N MET A 732 -38.24 -27.84 -47.03
CA MET A 732 -36.93 -27.20 -46.85
C MET A 732 -35.84 -27.82 -47.72
N GLU A 733 -35.82 -29.15 -47.83
CA GLU A 733 -34.87 -29.88 -48.66
C GLU A 733 -35.05 -29.58 -50.15
N GLU A 734 -36.29 -29.56 -50.65
CA GLU A 734 -36.60 -29.19 -52.05
C GLU A 734 -36.16 -27.77 -52.42
N ASN A 735 -36.16 -26.85 -51.46
CA ASN A 735 -35.81 -25.44 -51.67
C ASN A 735 -34.39 -25.08 -51.20
N ASN A 736 -33.55 -26.06 -50.86
CA ASN A 736 -32.20 -25.83 -50.31
C ASN A 736 -32.17 -24.83 -49.15
N MET A 737 -33.11 -24.95 -48.20
CA MET A 737 -33.19 -24.14 -47.00
C MET A 737 -32.85 -24.95 -45.73
N ARG A 738 -32.43 -24.25 -44.68
CA ARG A 738 -32.15 -24.86 -43.36
C ARG A 738 -32.82 -24.10 -42.23
N TRP A 739 -33.24 -24.82 -41.19
CA TRP A 739 -33.76 -24.19 -39.98
C TRP A 739 -32.67 -23.62 -39.10
N ARG A 740 -32.88 -22.39 -38.64
CA ARG A 740 -32.02 -21.73 -37.65
C ARG A 740 -32.89 -21.01 -36.65
N PHE A 741 -32.64 -21.23 -35.37
CA PHE A 741 -33.29 -20.46 -34.31
C PHE A 741 -32.53 -19.15 -34.11
N VAL A 742 -33.06 -18.07 -34.70
CA VAL A 742 -32.38 -16.78 -34.84
C VAL A 742 -32.88 -15.82 -33.77
N ALA A 743 -31.94 -15.21 -33.05
CA ALA A 743 -32.16 -14.03 -32.24
C ALA A 743 -31.87 -12.78 -33.07
N LYS A 744 -32.83 -11.85 -33.11
CA LYS A 744 -32.72 -10.63 -33.92
C LYS A 744 -33.01 -9.39 -33.08
N LEU A 745 -32.10 -8.42 -33.14
CA LEU A 745 -32.30 -7.03 -32.75
C LEU A 745 -32.29 -6.19 -34.02
N ASP A 746 -33.32 -5.38 -34.26
CA ASP A 746 -33.41 -4.47 -35.40
C ASP A 746 -33.95 -3.12 -34.95
N ASN A 747 -33.09 -2.10 -34.91
CA ASN A 747 -33.42 -0.74 -34.49
C ASN A 747 -34.20 -0.67 -33.15
N GLY A 748 -33.83 -1.54 -32.20
CA GLY A 748 -34.43 -1.61 -30.86
C GLY A 748 -35.58 -2.60 -30.73
N LYS A 749 -36.09 -3.18 -31.83
CA LYS A 749 -37.07 -4.28 -31.77
C LYS A 749 -36.34 -5.61 -31.61
N THR A 750 -36.75 -6.42 -30.65
CA THR A 750 -36.13 -7.72 -30.34
C THR A 750 -37.09 -8.87 -30.60
N SER A 751 -36.63 -9.89 -31.31
CA SER A 751 -37.40 -11.11 -31.56
C SER A 751 -36.50 -12.35 -31.53
N VAL A 752 -37.09 -13.49 -31.17
CA VAL A 752 -36.50 -14.82 -31.35
C VAL A 752 -37.47 -15.68 -32.15
N SER A 753 -36.97 -16.34 -33.19
CA SER A 753 -37.82 -17.18 -34.04
C SER A 753 -37.07 -18.31 -34.73
N LEU A 754 -37.78 -19.41 -35.01
CA LEU A 754 -37.30 -20.42 -35.92
C LEU A 754 -37.46 -19.91 -37.36
N GLN A 755 -36.34 -19.70 -38.06
CA GLN A 755 -36.31 -19.13 -39.41
C GLN A 755 -35.84 -20.16 -40.43
N LYS A 756 -36.36 -20.02 -41.65
CA LYS A 756 -35.99 -20.79 -42.83
C LYS A 756 -34.92 -19.97 -43.58
N VAL A 757 -33.69 -20.45 -43.57
CA VAL A 757 -32.50 -19.74 -44.04
C VAL A 757 -32.06 -20.31 -45.38
N PRO A 758 -31.92 -19.50 -46.45
CA PRO A 758 -31.48 -19.95 -47.77
C PRO A 758 -29.96 -20.11 -47.84
N GLN A 759 -29.47 -20.78 -48.90
CA GLN A 759 -28.06 -21.14 -49.07
C GLN A 759 -27.10 -19.93 -49.09
N GLU A 760 -27.55 -18.77 -49.57
CA GLU A 760 -26.75 -17.55 -49.66
C GLU A 760 -26.55 -16.86 -48.31
N HIS A 761 -27.34 -17.22 -47.30
CA HIS A 761 -27.28 -16.57 -45.99
C HIS A 761 -26.18 -17.18 -45.11
N PRO A 762 -25.38 -16.37 -44.38
CA PRO A 762 -24.24 -16.88 -43.59
C PRO A 762 -24.58 -17.93 -42.51
N PHE A 763 -25.83 -18.01 -42.08
CA PHE A 763 -26.29 -19.02 -41.12
C PHE A 763 -26.52 -20.40 -41.74
N TYR A 764 -26.56 -20.54 -43.07
CA TYR A 764 -26.86 -21.81 -43.73
C TYR A 764 -25.81 -22.90 -43.40
N GLU A 765 -24.53 -22.55 -43.55
CA GLU A 765 -23.39 -23.46 -43.36
C GLU A 765 -23.00 -23.70 -41.89
N LEU A 766 -23.80 -23.21 -40.94
CA LEU A 766 -23.52 -23.39 -39.51
C LEU A 766 -23.60 -24.88 -39.12
N ALA A 767 -22.44 -25.50 -38.87
CA ALA A 767 -22.33 -26.90 -38.48
C ALA A 767 -22.12 -27.09 -36.96
N GLY A 768 -22.58 -28.23 -36.43
CA GLY A 768 -22.39 -28.63 -35.04
C GLY A 768 -23.05 -27.67 -34.05
N SER A 769 -22.34 -27.38 -32.95
CA SER A 769 -22.78 -26.48 -31.86
C SER A 769 -22.14 -25.08 -31.93
N ASN A 770 -21.71 -24.66 -33.13
CA ASN A 770 -21.10 -23.35 -33.32
C ASN A 770 -22.11 -22.23 -33.12
N ASN A 771 -21.65 -21.11 -32.56
CA ASN A 771 -22.41 -19.86 -32.49
C ASN A 771 -21.94 -18.93 -33.61
N ILE A 772 -22.86 -18.11 -34.10
CA ILE A 772 -22.57 -17.10 -35.12
C ILE A 772 -23.36 -15.83 -34.83
N VAL A 773 -22.71 -14.68 -34.98
CA VAL A 773 -23.31 -13.35 -34.78
C VAL A 773 -22.92 -12.45 -35.94
N LEU A 774 -23.92 -11.79 -36.53
CA LEU A 774 -23.76 -10.70 -37.48
C LEU A 774 -24.09 -9.38 -36.77
N LEU A 775 -23.17 -8.43 -36.87
CA LEU A 775 -23.33 -7.07 -36.38
C LEU A 775 -23.39 -6.11 -37.56
N THR A 776 -24.55 -5.48 -37.77
CA THR A 776 -24.70 -4.36 -38.70
C THR A 776 -24.65 -3.06 -37.90
N THR A 777 -23.73 -2.17 -38.25
CA THR A 777 -23.55 -0.88 -37.57
C THR A 777 -23.64 0.29 -38.55
N GLU A 778 -23.52 1.53 -38.07
CA GLU A 778 -23.44 2.68 -38.97
C GLU A 778 -22.21 2.65 -39.87
N ARG A 779 -21.10 2.08 -39.39
CA ARG A 779 -19.85 1.90 -40.14
C ARG A 779 -19.84 0.62 -40.98
N TYR A 780 -20.46 -0.46 -40.50
CA TYR A 780 -20.54 -1.77 -41.15
C TYR A 780 -21.95 -2.03 -41.72
N LYS A 781 -22.40 -1.17 -42.65
CA LYS A 781 -23.74 -1.30 -43.28
C LYS A 781 -23.77 -2.27 -44.45
N GLU A 782 -22.82 -2.14 -45.37
CA GLU A 782 -22.77 -2.93 -46.61
C GLU A 782 -22.25 -4.34 -46.36
N TYR A 783 -21.24 -4.46 -45.48
CA TYR A 783 -20.65 -5.73 -45.07
C TYR A 783 -20.73 -5.87 -43.55
N PRO A 784 -21.79 -6.52 -43.01
CA PRO A 784 -21.93 -6.76 -41.58
C PRO A 784 -20.75 -7.57 -41.03
N MET A 785 -20.32 -7.24 -39.81
CA MET A 785 -19.24 -7.95 -39.15
C MET A 785 -19.74 -9.33 -38.67
N LEU A 786 -19.04 -10.38 -39.07
CA LEU A 786 -19.38 -11.78 -38.76
C LEU A 786 -18.42 -12.36 -37.74
N ILE A 787 -18.95 -12.86 -36.62
CA ILE A 787 -18.19 -13.53 -35.55
C ILE A 787 -18.71 -14.97 -35.43
N GLN A 788 -17.86 -15.96 -35.64
CA GLN A 788 -18.23 -17.38 -35.62
C GLN A 788 -17.19 -18.23 -34.87
N GLY A 789 -17.65 -19.22 -34.13
CA GLY A 789 -16.82 -20.28 -33.56
C GLY A 789 -17.59 -21.15 -32.56
N TYR A 790 -16.87 -21.91 -31.73
CA TYR A 790 -17.49 -22.84 -30.78
C TYR A 790 -18.43 -22.13 -29.80
N GLY A 791 -19.70 -22.54 -29.80
CA GLY A 791 -20.75 -21.94 -28.96
C GLY A 791 -20.92 -22.56 -27.58
N ALA A 792 -20.27 -23.70 -27.33
CA ALA A 792 -20.32 -24.45 -26.08
C ALA A 792 -18.99 -25.18 -25.83
N GLY A 793 -18.72 -25.50 -24.55
CA GLY A 793 -17.55 -26.27 -24.13
C GLY A 793 -16.80 -25.63 -22.97
N ALA A 794 -16.58 -26.39 -21.89
CA ALA A 794 -16.03 -25.86 -20.65
C ALA A 794 -14.63 -25.23 -20.78
N SER A 795 -13.78 -25.79 -21.65
CA SER A 795 -12.43 -25.25 -21.88
C SER A 795 -12.45 -23.90 -22.62
N VAL A 796 -13.33 -23.76 -23.61
CA VAL A 796 -13.49 -22.52 -24.38
C VAL A 796 -14.15 -21.43 -23.53
N THR A 797 -15.16 -21.78 -22.73
CA THR A 797 -15.74 -20.85 -21.75
C THR A 797 -14.71 -20.40 -20.72
N ALA A 798 -13.93 -21.33 -20.14
CA ALA A 798 -12.87 -20.98 -19.20
C ALA A 798 -11.82 -20.03 -19.82
N ALA A 799 -11.47 -20.24 -21.10
CA ALA A 799 -10.59 -19.32 -21.82
C ALA A 799 -11.20 -17.91 -21.97
N GLY A 800 -12.50 -17.79 -22.22
CA GLY A 800 -13.21 -16.51 -22.24
C GLY A 800 -13.20 -15.81 -20.87
N VAL A 801 -13.41 -16.56 -19.78
CA VAL A 801 -13.28 -16.02 -18.41
C VAL A 801 -11.87 -15.53 -18.16
N PHE A 802 -10.88 -16.34 -18.53
CA PHE A 802 -9.47 -16.01 -18.37
C PHE A 802 -9.10 -14.75 -19.16
N ALA A 803 -9.59 -14.59 -20.39
CA ALA A 803 -9.41 -13.38 -21.18
C ALA A 803 -10.01 -12.14 -20.50
N ASN A 804 -11.19 -12.27 -19.87
CA ASN A 804 -11.79 -11.19 -19.09
C ASN A 804 -10.96 -10.84 -17.84
N VAL A 805 -10.44 -11.83 -17.12
CA VAL A 805 -9.50 -11.61 -16.00
C VAL A 805 -8.24 -10.88 -16.49
N MET A 806 -7.66 -11.29 -17.62
CA MET A 806 -6.50 -10.64 -18.21
C MET A 806 -6.76 -9.20 -18.65
N SER A 807 -7.97 -8.90 -19.16
CA SER A 807 -8.36 -7.53 -19.52
C SER A 807 -8.40 -6.59 -18.31
N ILE A 808 -8.60 -7.12 -17.10
CA ILE A 808 -8.54 -6.37 -15.85
C ILE A 808 -7.08 -6.19 -15.41
N ALA A 809 -6.26 -7.22 -15.61
CA ALA A 809 -4.84 -7.20 -15.26
C ALA A 809 -4.03 -6.16 -16.05
N ASN A 810 -4.40 -5.85 -17.30
CA ASN A 810 -3.58 -5.06 -18.23
C ASN A 810 -3.85 -3.54 -18.23
N ILE A 811 -4.64 -3.01 -17.29
CA ILE A 811 -4.98 -1.56 -17.19
C ILE A 811 -4.09 -0.81 -16.22
#